data_AF-A0A2V5I4R9-F1
#
_entry.id   AF-A0A2V5I4R9-F1
#
_cell.length_a   1.000
_cell.length_b   1.000
_cell.length_c   1.000
_cell.angle_alpha   90.00
_cell.angle_beta   90.00
_cell.angle_gamma   90.00
#
_symmetry.space_group_name_H-M   'P 1'
#
loop_
_entity.id
_entity.type
_entity.pdbx_description
1 polymer ?
#
loop_
_entity_poly.entity_id
_entity_poly.type
_entity_poly.pdbx_seq_one_letter_code
_entity_poly.pdbx_strand_id
1 'polypeptide(L)'
;MASANYLRLLRSPVVSPSLLVRSRAHHQFQFPAPPRRYPALSNRRHVHPGRYQPFVPPSPASLGKPTPAKTYTRTRKWLRRLVYLSLTAGAIYAVDNQFYAASLTRTARTFGLGLLVALDYKINFRPNPPLASSIAAVHTRNAERLSDLLRHNGGLYLKIGQAIAMQSAILPPEFQKMFARMFDDAPQNDWKEVEKVIREDFGGRSVEEVFGVSFAGEPGKGLMERTARASASVAQVHWARLADGREVAIKIQKREIGKQITWDLWAFKVVTWIYSRLFDIPFYSLVPYVTERLSLETDFENEADNSENMARLVAGEPRLRDRVYIPKVYRELSSKRVMTAEWIEGVRLWDKNSITRPWRGGWRQGTPGCHGTPLDPPSTTAQHNPNPNPNPNLDRNATQLKPERTHWRGGYSDSGLGLSLKQVMTTMVDLFSAQMFLWGYVHCDPHPGNIFIRRTPAGNPELVLIDHGLYIHMEPAFRHQYARFWKALLTFDNPTLSEIVSSWGVQNTDLFASATLMRPYRGGDLSTHRSVSRTLSPADPATLHYEMQQSARRAIRQILGDEEKWPRPLIFIGRNLRIVQANNQFLGSPVNRVKITGTWASRALAEDRPEGVAARLRGAWAHLVFRAVLFGTDLFFWFTKVRQFLRLGGGMEDEIELQMRGVAKDMGVELGSNIFEG
;
A
#
# COMPACT_ATOMS: atom_id res chain seq x y z
N MET A 1 -34.65 -2.65 48.54
CA MET A 1 -35.06 -4.04 48.24
C MET A 1 -34.06 -4.59 47.24
N ALA A 2 -32.91 -5.08 47.72
CA ALA A 2 -32.62 -6.45 48.19
C ALA A 2 -31.99 -7.26 47.02
N SER A 3 -30.65 -7.35 46.96
CA SER A 3 -29.75 -8.38 47.57
C SER A 3 -29.68 -9.65 46.70
N ALA A 4 -28.56 -10.17 46.16
CA ALA A 4 -27.17 -10.40 46.60
C ALA A 4 -26.88 -11.89 46.88
N ASN A 5 -25.73 -12.35 46.36
CA ASN A 5 -24.90 -13.51 46.79
C ASN A 5 -25.42 -14.94 46.45
N TYR A 6 -24.61 -15.96 46.15
CA TYR A 6 -23.43 -16.44 46.89
C TYR A 6 -22.49 -17.36 46.06
N LEU A 7 -21.22 -17.34 46.44
CA LEU A 7 -20.06 -18.15 46.00
C LEU A 7 -19.64 -19.12 47.12
N ARG A 8 -18.83 -20.15 46.79
CA ARG A 8 -18.06 -21.10 47.65
C ARG A 8 -18.84 -22.36 48.12
N LEU A 9 -18.26 -23.55 48.38
CA LEU A 9 -16.94 -24.07 48.80
C LEU A 9 -16.80 -25.53 48.25
N LEU A 10 -15.66 -26.03 47.76
CA LEU A 10 -14.50 -26.66 48.44
C LEU A 10 -14.74 -28.04 49.12
N ARG A 11 -13.86 -29.00 48.74
CA ARG A 11 -13.23 -30.13 49.47
C ARG A 11 -13.64 -31.59 49.14
N SER A 12 -12.59 -32.36 48.83
CA SER A 12 -12.45 -33.82 48.71
C SER A 12 -12.78 -34.58 50.01
N PRO A 13 -12.88 -35.93 49.98
CA PRO A 13 -11.69 -36.73 50.34
C PRO A 13 -11.54 -38.09 49.62
N VAL A 14 -10.39 -38.70 49.91
CA VAL A 14 -9.81 -39.99 49.49
C VAL A 14 -10.39 -41.16 50.30
N VAL A 15 -10.37 -42.39 49.74
CA VAL A 15 -9.91 -43.69 50.34
C VAL A 15 -10.63 -44.91 49.71
N SER A 16 -9.80 -45.87 49.27
CA SER A 16 -10.02 -47.22 48.69
C SER A 16 -10.56 -48.28 49.69
N PRO A 17 -10.48 -49.61 49.46
CA PRO A 17 -10.84 -50.47 48.31
C PRO A 17 -11.67 -51.74 48.69
N SER A 18 -12.02 -52.54 47.67
CA SER A 18 -11.94 -54.02 47.61
C SER A 18 -13.17 -54.93 47.83
N LEU A 19 -13.17 -56.00 47.01
CA LEU A 19 -13.85 -57.32 47.04
C LEU A 19 -15.34 -57.40 46.66
N LEU A 20 -15.85 -58.45 46.00
CA LEU A 20 -15.40 -59.44 45.00
C LEU A 20 -16.65 -60.30 44.68
N VAL A 21 -16.56 -61.15 43.65
CA VAL A 21 -17.43 -62.31 43.29
C VAL A 21 -18.62 -61.98 42.38
N ARG A 22 -18.52 -62.13 41.05
CA ARG A 22 -18.55 -63.33 40.16
C ARG A 22 -19.93 -63.99 39.97
N SER A 23 -20.41 -63.93 38.72
CA SER A 23 -21.09 -65.05 38.04
C SER A 23 -20.96 -64.87 36.51
N ARG A 24 -20.73 -65.98 35.80
CA ARG A 24 -20.32 -66.13 34.38
C ARG A 24 -21.49 -66.61 33.51
N ALA A 25 -21.53 -66.21 32.23
CA ALA A 25 -21.79 -67.05 31.03
C ALA A 25 -21.65 -66.16 29.77
N HIS A 26 -20.56 -66.22 29.01
CA HIS A 26 -20.33 -67.01 27.78
C HIS A 26 -21.26 -66.72 26.57
N HIS A 27 -20.74 -65.99 25.56
CA HIS A 27 -20.63 -66.47 24.17
C HIS A 27 -19.65 -65.60 23.36
N GLN A 28 -18.84 -66.27 22.52
CA GLN A 28 -17.67 -65.75 21.79
C GLN A 28 -18.05 -64.84 20.62
N PHE A 29 -17.35 -63.70 20.49
CA PHE A 29 -17.31 -62.87 19.29
C PHE A 29 -16.01 -63.14 18.51
N GLN A 30 -16.14 -63.54 17.25
CA GLN A 30 -15.07 -63.48 16.24
C GLN A 30 -15.19 -62.16 15.47
N PHE A 31 -14.10 -61.42 15.38
CA PHE A 31 -13.97 -60.20 14.57
C PHE A 31 -12.51 -60.06 14.09
N PRO A 32 -12.24 -59.26 13.04
CA PRO A 32 -11.75 -59.75 11.75
C PRO A 32 -10.24 -59.56 11.55
N ALA A 33 -9.72 -60.16 10.48
CA ALA A 33 -8.32 -60.09 10.08
C ALA A 33 -7.86 -58.66 9.77
N PRO A 34 -6.70 -58.21 10.29
CA PRO A 34 -6.03 -57.01 9.81
C PRO A 34 -5.17 -57.30 8.55
N PRO A 35 -5.00 -56.29 7.67
CA PRO A 35 -4.24 -56.41 6.43
C PRO A 35 -2.72 -56.41 6.62
N ARG A 36 -2.04 -56.98 5.62
CA ARG A 36 -0.59 -57.23 5.49
C ARG A 36 0.29 -56.04 5.91
N ARG A 37 1.18 -56.27 6.89
CA ARG A 37 2.34 -55.42 7.20
C ARG A 37 3.56 -55.90 6.41
N TYR A 38 4.20 -54.99 5.66
CA TYR A 38 5.57 -55.15 5.18
C TYR A 38 6.55 -55.14 6.39
N PRO A 39 7.64 -55.91 6.35
CA PRO A 39 8.41 -56.26 7.55
C PRO A 39 9.27 -55.10 8.07
N ALA A 40 9.20 -54.91 9.38
CA ALA A 40 10.09 -54.05 10.15
C ALA A 40 11.48 -54.71 10.27
N LEU A 41 12.51 -54.09 9.69
CA LEU A 41 13.89 -54.38 10.03
C LEU A 41 14.23 -53.69 11.36
N SER A 42 13.83 -54.30 12.47
CA SER A 42 14.40 -53.97 13.78
C SER A 42 15.75 -54.68 13.89
N ASN A 43 16.85 -53.95 13.73
CA ASN A 43 18.18 -54.44 14.12
C ASN A 43 18.24 -54.60 15.64
N ARG A 44 17.81 -55.75 16.14
CA ARG A 44 18.19 -56.23 17.47
C ARG A 44 19.67 -56.63 17.41
N ARG A 45 20.51 -55.88 18.13
CA ARG A 45 21.90 -56.25 18.41
C ARG A 45 21.95 -57.66 18.99
N HIS A 46 22.52 -58.62 18.25
CA HIS A 46 22.98 -59.87 18.83
C HIS A 46 24.30 -59.61 19.56
N VAL A 47 24.26 -59.69 20.89
CA VAL A 47 25.45 -59.75 21.72
C VAL A 47 25.99 -61.17 21.64
N HIS A 48 27.03 -61.38 20.84
CA HIS A 48 27.82 -62.62 20.87
C HIS A 48 28.72 -62.59 22.11
N PRO A 49 28.71 -63.63 22.98
CA PRO A 49 29.68 -63.77 24.05
C PRO A 49 31.00 -64.29 23.47
N GLY A 50 31.73 -63.44 22.75
CA GLY A 50 33.11 -63.69 22.35
C GLY A 50 34.05 -63.26 23.45
N ARG A 51 34.88 -64.18 23.96
CA ARG A 51 36.00 -63.92 24.89
C ARG A 51 36.76 -62.65 24.48
N TYR A 52 36.90 -61.70 25.39
CA TYR A 52 37.74 -60.51 25.21
C TYR A 52 39.20 -60.93 24.95
N GLN A 53 39.72 -60.65 23.75
CA GLN A 53 41.16 -60.66 23.46
C GLN A 53 41.64 -59.20 23.34
N PRO A 54 42.71 -58.80 24.04
CA PRO A 54 43.25 -57.46 23.91
C PRO A 54 43.80 -57.22 22.49
N PHE A 55 43.55 -56.02 21.96
CA PHE A 55 44.04 -55.59 20.64
C PHE A 55 45.57 -55.53 20.64
N VAL A 56 46.22 -56.41 19.89
CA VAL A 56 47.66 -56.34 19.61
C VAL A 56 47.82 -55.61 18.27
N PRO A 57 48.47 -54.43 18.20
CA PRO A 57 48.71 -53.78 16.92
C PRO A 57 49.59 -54.67 16.03
N PRO A 58 49.32 -54.73 14.71
CA PRO A 58 50.09 -55.56 13.80
C PRO A 58 51.55 -55.09 13.74
N SER A 59 52.49 -56.04 13.64
CA SER A 59 53.93 -55.72 13.69
C SER A 59 54.34 -54.85 12.49
N PRO A 60 55.34 -53.96 12.62
CA PRO A 60 55.77 -53.06 11.55
C PRO A 60 56.12 -53.74 10.22
N ALA A 61 56.50 -55.03 10.27
CA ALA A 61 56.81 -55.85 9.09
C ALA A 61 55.58 -56.28 8.26
N SER A 62 54.36 -56.14 8.81
CA SER A 62 53.10 -56.44 8.13
C SER A 62 52.51 -55.26 7.33
N LEU A 63 53.08 -54.06 7.48
CA LEU A 63 52.75 -52.90 6.67
C LEU A 63 53.53 -53.00 5.35
N GLY A 64 52.82 -53.28 4.25
CA GLY A 64 53.42 -53.32 2.91
C GLY A 64 54.15 -52.02 2.55
N LYS A 65 55.08 -52.10 1.58
CA LYS A 65 55.92 -50.96 1.15
C LYS A 65 55.05 -49.71 0.86
N PRO A 66 55.45 -48.51 1.33
CA PRO A 66 54.65 -47.30 1.17
C PRO A 66 54.44 -47.01 -0.32
N THR A 67 53.17 -46.98 -0.76
CA THR A 67 52.81 -46.56 -2.11
C THR A 67 52.86 -45.02 -2.18
N PRO A 68 53.45 -44.43 -3.23
CA PRO A 68 53.47 -42.97 -3.37
C PRO A 68 52.03 -42.44 -3.44
N ALA A 69 51.77 -41.33 -2.75
CA ALA A 69 50.44 -40.75 -2.68
C ALA A 69 49.89 -40.45 -4.08
N LYS A 70 48.67 -40.91 -4.38
CA LYS A 70 47.98 -40.60 -5.64
C LYS A 70 47.81 -39.09 -5.77
N THR A 71 48.43 -38.47 -6.77
CA THR A 71 48.30 -37.04 -7.04
C THR A 71 47.18 -36.78 -8.05
N TYR A 72 46.13 -36.08 -7.64
CA TYR A 72 45.00 -35.77 -8.50
C TYR A 72 45.11 -34.34 -9.06
N THR A 73 45.86 -34.17 -10.14
CA THR A 73 46.15 -32.85 -10.73
C THR A 73 44.90 -32.14 -11.27
N ARG A 74 43.96 -32.89 -11.88
CA ARG A 74 42.72 -32.36 -12.46
C ARG A 74 41.75 -31.86 -11.38
N THR A 75 41.52 -32.62 -10.31
CA THR A 75 40.72 -32.16 -9.18
C THR A 75 41.41 -31.00 -8.46
N ARG A 76 42.74 -31.00 -8.30
CA ARG A 76 43.47 -29.87 -7.73
C ARG A 76 43.33 -28.60 -8.58
N LYS A 77 43.28 -28.70 -9.91
CA LYS A 77 43.03 -27.58 -10.83
C LYS A 77 41.60 -27.04 -10.69
N TRP A 78 40.60 -27.91 -10.66
CA TRP A 78 39.20 -27.50 -10.44
C TRP A 78 38.98 -26.95 -9.03
N LEU A 79 39.61 -27.54 -8.01
CA LEU A 79 39.59 -27.04 -6.64
C LEU A 79 40.23 -25.66 -6.55
N ARG A 80 41.38 -25.42 -7.20
CA ARG A 80 41.99 -24.08 -7.28
C ARG A 80 41.08 -23.08 -7.97
N ARG A 81 40.44 -23.44 -9.10
CA ARG A 81 39.47 -22.58 -9.79
C ARG A 81 38.27 -22.27 -8.92
N LEU A 82 37.74 -23.27 -8.21
CA LEU A 82 36.63 -23.10 -7.28
C LEU A 82 37.04 -22.20 -6.10
N VAL A 83 38.25 -22.37 -5.55
CA VAL A 83 38.80 -21.50 -4.51
C VAL A 83 38.96 -20.06 -5.02
N TYR A 84 39.54 -19.85 -6.21
CA TYR A 84 39.67 -18.50 -6.79
C TYR A 84 38.30 -17.88 -7.08
N LEU A 85 37.36 -18.65 -7.61
CA LEU A 85 36.00 -18.18 -7.87
C LEU A 85 35.31 -17.80 -6.56
N SER A 86 35.39 -18.64 -5.53
CA SER A 86 34.80 -18.39 -4.21
C SER A 86 35.44 -17.20 -3.51
N LEU A 87 36.76 -17.03 -3.58
CA LEU A 87 37.45 -15.87 -3.03
C LEU A 87 37.08 -14.59 -3.78
N THR A 88 37.01 -14.64 -5.11
CA THR A 88 36.60 -13.49 -5.94
C THR A 88 35.14 -13.13 -5.68
N ALA A 89 34.23 -14.11 -5.63
CA ALA A 89 32.83 -13.89 -5.29
C ALA A 89 32.67 -13.37 -3.86
N GLY A 90 33.42 -13.89 -2.91
CA GLY A 90 33.44 -13.42 -1.52
C GLY A 90 33.94 -11.98 -1.39
N ALA A 91 34.98 -11.61 -2.14
CA ALA A 91 35.47 -10.24 -2.20
C ALA A 91 34.43 -9.28 -2.83
N ILE A 92 33.82 -9.68 -3.94
CA ILE A 92 32.72 -8.91 -4.57
C ILE A 92 31.54 -8.74 -3.60
N TYR A 93 31.15 -9.80 -2.89
CA TYR A 93 30.08 -9.76 -1.90
C TYR A 93 30.40 -8.81 -0.74
N ALA A 94 31.62 -8.88 -0.19
CA ALA A 94 32.05 -7.99 0.88
C ALA A 94 32.06 -6.52 0.42
N VAL A 95 32.59 -6.24 -0.77
CA VAL A 95 32.60 -4.90 -1.36
C VAL A 95 31.17 -4.40 -1.63
N ASP A 96 30.30 -5.25 -2.17
CA ASP A 96 28.89 -4.92 -2.42
C ASP A 96 28.15 -4.57 -1.14
N ASN A 97 28.29 -5.40 -0.11
CA ASN A 97 27.62 -5.19 1.17
C ASN A 97 28.11 -3.91 1.88
N GLN A 98 29.42 -3.63 1.80
CA GLN A 98 30.03 -2.54 2.56
C GLN A 98 30.00 -1.17 1.85
N PHE A 99 30.12 -1.15 0.52
CA PHE A 99 30.21 0.09 -0.26
C PHE A 99 28.97 0.41 -1.08
N TYR A 100 28.30 -0.63 -1.62
CA TYR A 100 27.15 -0.49 -2.52
C TYR A 100 25.81 -0.87 -1.86
N ALA A 101 25.76 -1.01 -0.52
CA ALA A 101 24.55 -1.34 0.22
C ALA A 101 23.81 -2.58 -0.32
N ALA A 102 24.58 -3.63 -0.67
CA ALA A 102 24.11 -4.90 -1.22
C ALA A 102 23.38 -4.80 -2.58
N SER A 103 23.63 -3.74 -3.37
CA SER A 103 22.98 -3.49 -4.66
C SER A 103 23.16 -4.65 -5.67
N LEU A 104 24.36 -5.23 -5.78
CA LEU A 104 24.60 -6.36 -6.68
C LEU A 104 23.87 -7.63 -6.21
N THR A 105 23.88 -7.89 -4.90
CA THR A 105 23.19 -9.04 -4.29
C THR A 105 21.67 -8.94 -4.42
N ARG A 106 21.10 -7.74 -4.26
CA ARG A 106 19.67 -7.44 -4.53
C ARG A 106 19.34 -7.68 -6.00
N THR A 107 20.19 -7.19 -6.89
CA THR A 107 20.01 -7.31 -8.34
C THR A 107 20.07 -8.78 -8.78
N ALA A 108 21.06 -9.54 -8.30
CA ALA A 108 21.19 -10.97 -8.58
C ALA A 108 19.98 -11.78 -8.09
N ARG A 109 19.48 -11.50 -6.87
CA ARG A 109 18.23 -12.10 -6.36
C ARG A 109 17.03 -11.78 -7.26
N THR A 110 16.93 -10.53 -7.70
CA THR A 110 15.83 -10.06 -8.57
C THR A 110 15.86 -10.76 -9.92
N PHE A 111 17.01 -10.86 -10.57
CA PHE A 111 17.14 -11.58 -11.84
C PHE A 111 16.95 -13.09 -11.69
N GLY A 112 17.54 -13.70 -10.65
CA GLY A 112 17.43 -15.13 -10.39
C GLY A 112 15.97 -15.54 -10.13
N LEU A 113 15.27 -14.81 -9.27
CA LEU A 113 13.86 -15.06 -9.02
C LEU A 113 12.98 -14.70 -10.23
N GLY A 114 13.29 -13.59 -10.91
CA GLY A 114 12.60 -13.18 -12.14
C GLY A 114 12.67 -14.25 -13.23
N LEU A 115 13.83 -14.89 -13.41
CA LEU A 115 13.99 -16.02 -14.33
C LEU A 115 13.17 -17.23 -13.88
N LEU A 116 13.22 -17.56 -12.58
CA LEU A 116 12.47 -18.68 -12.02
C LEU A 116 10.95 -18.50 -12.21
N VAL A 117 10.41 -17.32 -11.92
CA VAL A 117 9.00 -16.99 -12.12
C VAL A 117 8.64 -17.05 -13.61
N ALA A 118 9.50 -16.52 -14.50
CA ALA A 118 9.26 -16.54 -15.93
C ALA A 118 9.20 -17.98 -16.49
N LEU A 119 10.15 -18.83 -16.10
CA LEU A 119 10.15 -20.25 -16.47
C LEU A 119 8.92 -20.97 -15.91
N ASP A 120 8.54 -20.65 -14.67
CA ASP A 120 7.41 -21.27 -14.00
C ASP A 120 6.08 -20.99 -14.73
N TYR A 121 5.85 -19.74 -15.12
CA TYR A 121 4.69 -19.37 -15.95
C TYR A 121 4.78 -19.98 -17.35
N LYS A 122 5.95 -19.97 -18.00
CA LYS A 122 6.10 -20.52 -19.35
C LYS A 122 5.79 -22.02 -19.41
N ILE A 123 6.08 -22.76 -18.34
CA ILE A 123 5.82 -24.20 -18.22
C ILE A 123 4.38 -24.47 -17.78
N ASN A 124 3.87 -23.74 -16.78
CA ASN A 124 2.63 -24.10 -16.07
C ASN A 124 1.39 -23.28 -16.45
N PHE A 125 1.53 -22.20 -17.24
CA PHE A 125 0.37 -21.40 -17.67
C PHE A 125 -0.34 -22.04 -18.88
N ARG A 126 -1.05 -23.15 -18.61
CA ARG A 126 -1.81 -23.94 -19.58
C ARG A 126 -3.08 -24.49 -18.89
N PRO A 127 -4.14 -24.85 -19.64
CA PRO A 127 -5.38 -25.39 -19.03
C PRO A 127 -5.13 -26.55 -18.06
N ASN A 128 -4.16 -27.41 -18.37
CA ASN A 128 -3.68 -28.49 -17.51
C ASN A 128 -2.18 -28.31 -17.22
N PRO A 129 -1.81 -27.68 -16.08
CA PRO A 129 -0.42 -27.48 -15.71
C PRO A 129 0.30 -28.81 -15.39
N PRO A 130 1.50 -29.07 -15.91
CA PRO A 130 2.22 -30.32 -15.63
C PRO A 130 2.82 -30.38 -14.21
N LEU A 131 3.12 -29.23 -13.59
CA LEU A 131 3.79 -29.12 -12.28
C LEU A 131 2.98 -28.29 -11.27
N ALA A 132 1.67 -28.16 -11.47
CA ALA A 132 0.78 -27.46 -10.53
C ALA A 132 -0.63 -28.06 -10.55
N SER A 133 -1.35 -27.92 -9.44
CA SER A 133 -2.73 -28.39 -9.31
C SER A 133 -3.73 -27.52 -10.09
N SER A 134 -3.44 -26.22 -10.24
CA SER A 134 -4.27 -25.26 -10.98
C SER A 134 -3.48 -24.02 -11.38
N ILE A 135 -4.01 -23.21 -12.29
CA ILE A 135 -3.44 -21.91 -12.67
C ILE A 135 -3.40 -20.96 -11.45
N ALA A 136 -4.43 -20.98 -10.60
CA ALA A 136 -4.46 -20.22 -9.34
C ALA A 136 -3.32 -20.61 -8.39
N ALA A 137 -2.95 -21.89 -8.32
CA ALA A 137 -1.80 -22.33 -7.54
C ALA A 137 -0.46 -21.79 -8.10
N VAL A 138 -0.34 -21.67 -9.42
CA VAL A 138 0.82 -21.03 -10.07
C VAL A 138 0.87 -19.54 -9.73
N HIS A 139 -0.26 -18.84 -9.74
CA HIS A 139 -0.32 -17.43 -9.33
C HIS A 139 0.03 -17.26 -7.85
N THR A 140 -0.53 -18.09 -6.96
CA THR A 140 -0.27 -18.03 -5.52
C THR A 140 1.21 -18.18 -5.21
N ARG A 141 1.87 -19.24 -5.69
CA ARG A 141 3.29 -19.46 -5.40
C ARG A 141 4.20 -18.38 -5.97
N ASN A 142 3.86 -17.82 -7.13
CA ASN A 142 4.65 -16.74 -7.74
C ASN A 142 4.38 -15.37 -7.10
N ALA A 143 3.15 -15.14 -6.63
CA ALA A 143 2.80 -13.97 -5.83
C ALA A 143 3.54 -13.98 -4.49
N GLU A 144 3.63 -15.13 -3.82
CA GLU A 144 4.42 -15.31 -2.58
C GLU A 144 5.90 -15.04 -2.85
N ARG A 145 6.50 -15.72 -3.84
CA ARG A 145 7.90 -15.50 -4.25
C ARG A 145 8.21 -14.02 -4.50
N LEU A 146 7.39 -13.35 -5.31
CA LEU A 146 7.59 -11.95 -5.64
C LEU A 146 7.39 -11.06 -4.40
N SER A 147 6.38 -11.35 -3.57
CA SER A 147 6.17 -10.64 -2.32
C SER A 147 7.38 -10.74 -1.38
N ASP A 148 7.93 -11.94 -1.21
CA ASP A 148 9.11 -12.18 -0.39
C ASP A 148 10.33 -11.44 -0.92
N LEU A 149 10.53 -11.42 -2.24
CA LEU A 149 11.59 -10.63 -2.88
C LEU A 149 11.45 -9.14 -2.56
N LEU A 150 10.24 -8.59 -2.74
CA LEU A 150 9.98 -7.17 -2.53
C LEU A 150 10.21 -6.78 -1.06
N ARG A 151 9.77 -7.59 -0.10
CA ARG A 151 10.04 -7.39 1.34
C ARG A 151 11.50 -7.54 1.69
N HIS A 152 12.15 -8.57 1.17
CA HIS A 152 13.52 -8.91 1.51
C HIS A 152 14.55 -7.95 0.87
N ASN A 153 14.24 -7.36 -0.28
CA ASN A 153 15.01 -6.24 -0.80
C ASN A 153 14.67 -4.95 -0.05
N GLY A 154 13.42 -4.70 0.32
CA GLY A 154 13.08 -3.49 1.08
C GLY A 154 13.29 -2.20 0.28
N GLY A 155 13.14 -1.04 0.93
CA GLY A 155 13.39 0.27 0.32
C GLY A 155 12.54 0.51 -0.94
N LEU A 156 13.19 0.79 -2.06
CA LEU A 156 12.52 1.07 -3.33
C LEU A 156 11.67 -0.12 -3.83
N TYR A 157 12.09 -1.37 -3.62
CA TYR A 157 11.31 -2.53 -4.05
C TYR A 157 9.97 -2.63 -3.31
N LEU A 158 9.94 -2.32 -2.01
CA LEU A 158 8.67 -2.21 -1.27
C LEU A 158 7.78 -1.13 -1.87
N LYS A 159 8.36 0.02 -2.26
CA LYS A 159 7.61 1.11 -2.88
C LYS A 159 7.07 0.76 -4.26
N ILE A 160 7.86 0.05 -5.09
CA ILE A 160 7.41 -0.52 -6.36
C ILE A 160 6.25 -1.50 -6.11
N GLY A 161 6.39 -2.38 -5.13
CA GLY A 161 5.34 -3.30 -4.69
C GLY A 161 4.05 -2.59 -4.32
N GLN A 162 4.13 -1.56 -3.47
CA GLN A 162 3.01 -0.70 -3.08
C GLN A 162 2.37 -0.02 -4.31
N ALA A 163 3.18 0.56 -5.21
CA ALA A 163 2.67 1.19 -6.43
C ALA A 163 1.92 0.20 -7.33
N ILE A 164 2.41 -1.04 -7.46
CA ILE A 164 1.76 -2.11 -8.22
C ILE A 164 0.49 -2.61 -7.49
N ALA A 165 0.54 -2.77 -6.17
CA ALA A 165 -0.58 -3.21 -5.33
C ALA A 165 -1.81 -2.31 -5.51
N MET A 166 -1.57 -1.01 -5.64
CA MET A 166 -2.63 0.00 -5.78
C MET A 166 -3.35 -0.06 -7.13
N GLN A 167 -2.73 -0.70 -8.13
CA GLN A 167 -3.36 -1.03 -9.42
C GLN A 167 -3.80 -2.51 -9.48
N SER A 168 -4.17 -3.07 -8.32
CA SER A 168 -4.61 -4.45 -8.11
C SER A 168 -5.62 -4.95 -9.13
N ALA A 169 -6.53 -4.10 -9.61
CA ALA A 169 -7.57 -4.46 -10.58
C ALA A 169 -7.01 -5.07 -11.89
N ILE A 170 -5.74 -4.83 -12.23
CA ILE A 170 -5.07 -5.38 -13.42
C ILE A 170 -4.38 -6.72 -13.11
N LEU A 171 -4.15 -7.03 -11.84
CA LEU A 171 -3.41 -8.21 -11.39
C LEU A 171 -4.35 -9.40 -11.10
N PRO A 172 -3.86 -10.64 -11.18
CA PRO A 172 -4.60 -11.80 -10.69
C PRO A 172 -4.90 -11.69 -9.17
N PRO A 173 -6.03 -12.23 -8.68
CA PRO A 173 -6.48 -12.06 -7.30
C PRO A 173 -5.48 -12.53 -6.24
N GLU A 174 -4.64 -13.52 -6.57
CA GLU A 174 -3.59 -14.03 -5.69
C GLU A 174 -2.48 -12.98 -5.46
N PHE A 175 -2.11 -12.23 -6.50
CA PHE A 175 -1.13 -11.13 -6.39
C PHE A 175 -1.69 -9.97 -5.57
N GLN A 176 -2.97 -9.64 -5.79
CA GLN A 176 -3.65 -8.59 -5.04
C GLN A 176 -3.63 -8.88 -3.54
N LYS A 177 -3.97 -10.11 -3.14
CA LYS A 177 -3.96 -10.56 -1.73
C LYS A 177 -2.58 -10.44 -1.09
N MET A 178 -1.51 -10.79 -1.81
CA MET A 178 -0.15 -10.76 -1.27
C MET A 178 0.40 -9.33 -1.19
N PHE A 179 0.16 -8.53 -2.23
CA PHE A 179 0.64 -7.15 -2.30
C PHE A 179 -0.11 -6.21 -1.33
N ALA A 180 -1.37 -6.50 -1.01
CA ALA A 180 -2.11 -5.78 0.03
C ALA A 180 -1.43 -5.83 1.41
N ARG A 181 -0.64 -6.88 1.70
CA ARG A 181 0.11 -6.98 2.96
C ARG A 181 1.40 -6.16 2.98
N MET A 182 1.78 -5.49 1.89
CA MET A 182 3.05 -4.74 1.79
C MET A 182 3.02 -3.37 2.48
N PHE A 183 1.87 -2.98 3.02
CA PHE A 183 1.70 -1.71 3.74
C PHE A 183 2.02 -1.83 5.25
N ASP A 184 2.42 -3.01 5.73
CA ASP A 184 2.83 -3.24 7.12
C ASP A 184 4.16 -2.55 7.48
N ASP A 185 4.35 -2.25 8.77
CA ASP A 185 5.42 -1.40 9.32
C ASP A 185 6.82 -1.67 8.75
N ALA A 186 7.44 -0.61 8.21
CA ALA A 186 8.81 -0.65 7.71
C ALA A 186 9.83 -0.54 8.86
N PRO A 187 10.92 -1.34 8.85
CA PRO A 187 11.94 -1.29 9.89
C PRO A 187 12.57 0.12 10.01
N GLN A 188 12.96 0.50 11.22
CA GLN A 188 13.64 1.78 11.50
C GLN A 188 15.15 1.61 11.38
N ASN A 189 15.85 2.63 10.89
CA ASN A 189 17.31 2.65 10.90
C ASN A 189 17.82 3.13 12.27
N ASP A 190 18.97 2.60 12.67
CA ASP A 190 19.67 3.04 13.88
C ASP A 190 20.02 4.53 13.81
N TRP A 191 19.96 5.21 14.96
CA TRP A 191 20.25 6.64 15.07
C TRP A 191 21.61 7.06 14.46
N LYS A 192 22.62 6.19 14.52
CA LYS A 192 23.95 6.45 13.93
C LYS A 192 23.87 6.69 12.41
N GLU A 193 23.03 5.93 11.71
CA GLU A 193 22.85 6.07 10.27
C GLU A 193 22.05 7.35 9.95
N VAL A 194 21.07 7.69 10.79
CA VAL A 194 20.29 8.93 10.70
C VAL A 194 21.19 10.16 10.84
N GLU A 195 22.00 10.20 11.89
CA GLU A 195 22.96 11.28 12.13
C GLU A 195 23.96 11.41 10.98
N LYS A 196 24.38 10.28 10.41
CA LYS A 196 25.29 10.28 9.27
C LYS A 196 24.68 10.91 8.03
N VAL A 197 23.41 10.64 7.72
CA VAL A 197 22.70 11.29 6.61
C VAL A 197 22.66 12.81 6.80
N ILE A 198 22.32 13.28 8.00
CA ILE A 198 22.29 14.71 8.32
C ILE A 198 23.69 15.32 8.16
N ARG A 199 24.73 14.70 8.72
CA ARG A 199 26.11 15.20 8.58
C ARG A 199 26.56 15.27 7.13
N GLU A 200 26.24 14.26 6.32
CA GLU A 200 26.60 14.22 4.90
C GLU A 200 25.89 15.35 4.12
N ASP A 201 24.61 15.64 4.40
CA ASP A 201 23.84 16.67 3.67
C ASP A 201 24.11 18.11 4.14
N PHE A 202 24.46 18.31 5.41
CA PHE A 202 24.67 19.63 6.00
C PHE A 202 26.15 19.97 6.22
N GLY A 203 27.04 19.48 5.35
CA GLY A 203 28.45 19.89 5.31
C GLY A 203 29.28 19.46 6.52
N GLY A 204 28.95 18.33 7.15
CA GLY A 204 29.62 17.77 8.32
C GLY A 204 29.06 18.21 9.66
N ARG A 205 28.16 19.21 9.67
CA ARG A 205 27.53 19.76 10.88
C ARG A 205 26.73 18.70 11.63
N SER A 206 26.76 18.78 12.96
CA SER A 206 26.00 17.87 13.81
C SER A 206 24.50 18.19 13.79
N VAL A 207 23.66 17.23 14.19
CA VAL A 207 22.20 17.43 14.31
C VAL A 207 21.87 18.61 15.22
N GLU A 208 22.61 18.74 16.33
CA GLU A 208 22.44 19.81 17.31
C GLU A 208 22.79 21.18 16.72
N GLU A 209 23.82 21.25 15.87
CA GLU A 209 24.19 22.48 15.16
C GLU A 209 23.20 22.84 14.05
N VAL A 210 22.68 21.87 13.32
CA VAL A 210 21.76 22.10 12.18
C VAL A 210 20.42 22.61 12.68
N PHE A 211 19.81 21.91 13.64
CA PHE A 211 18.46 22.23 14.11
C PHE A 211 18.45 23.10 15.38
N GLY A 212 19.62 23.38 15.98
CA GLY A 212 19.71 24.14 17.24
C GLY A 212 19.06 23.39 18.40
N VAL A 213 19.16 22.07 18.44
CA VAL A 213 18.48 21.18 19.41
C VAL A 213 19.47 20.47 20.32
N SER A 214 18.98 19.91 21.43
CA SER A 214 19.68 18.99 22.32
C SER A 214 18.84 17.74 22.52
N PHE A 215 19.50 16.62 22.85
CA PHE A 215 18.82 15.38 23.27
C PHE A 215 18.56 15.32 24.79
N ALA A 216 19.25 16.18 25.56
CA ALA A 216 19.21 16.19 27.02
C ALA A 216 18.47 17.41 27.60
N GLY A 217 17.98 18.32 26.74
CA GLY A 217 17.26 19.52 27.17
C GLY A 217 18.16 20.63 27.70
N GLU A 218 19.30 20.89 27.05
CA GLU A 218 20.21 21.99 27.40
C GLU A 218 19.52 23.37 27.34
N PRO A 219 19.77 24.26 28.31
CA PRO A 219 19.23 25.63 28.28
C PRO A 219 19.62 26.39 27.00
N GLY A 220 18.65 27.04 26.35
CA GLY A 220 18.87 27.83 25.14
C GLY A 220 18.86 27.03 23.83
N LYS A 221 18.79 25.70 23.88
CA LYS A 221 18.58 24.83 22.71
C LYS A 221 17.16 24.27 22.68
N GLY A 222 16.73 23.89 21.49
CA GLY A 222 15.54 23.08 21.29
C GLY A 222 15.69 21.64 21.80
N LEU A 223 14.69 20.78 21.55
CA LEU A 223 14.66 19.39 21.99
C LEU A 223 14.36 18.47 20.80
N MET A 224 15.09 17.36 20.65
CA MET A 224 14.83 16.38 19.59
C MET A 224 14.83 14.96 20.11
N GLU A 225 13.95 14.12 19.57
CA GLU A 225 13.92 12.68 19.86
C GLU A 225 14.79 11.87 18.91
N ARG A 226 15.56 10.93 19.48
CA ARG A 226 16.31 9.95 18.69
C ARG A 226 15.44 8.83 18.14
N THR A 227 14.33 8.51 18.81
CA THR A 227 13.38 7.50 18.34
C THR A 227 12.49 8.08 17.26
N ALA A 228 12.35 7.39 16.13
CA ALA A 228 11.46 7.82 15.07
C ALA A 228 10.00 7.65 15.49
N ARG A 229 9.17 8.66 15.20
CA ARG A 229 7.72 8.64 15.45
C ARG A 229 6.94 7.92 14.37
N ALA A 230 7.49 7.87 13.17
CA ALA A 230 6.97 7.10 12.06
C ALA A 230 8.12 6.60 11.20
N SER A 231 7.92 5.44 10.57
CA SER A 231 8.87 4.86 9.62
C SER A 231 8.09 4.42 8.40
N ALA A 232 8.61 4.78 7.22
CA ALA A 232 8.06 4.42 5.92
C ALA A 232 9.10 3.62 5.12
N SER A 233 8.73 3.25 3.90
CA SER A 233 9.58 2.44 3.01
C SER A 233 10.92 3.11 2.70
N VAL A 234 10.95 4.44 2.49
CA VAL A 234 12.15 5.18 2.07
C VAL A 234 12.74 6.11 3.15
N ALA A 235 12.00 6.39 4.22
CA ALA A 235 12.37 7.42 5.18
C ALA A 235 11.76 7.18 6.57
N GLN A 236 12.29 7.88 7.57
CA GLN A 236 11.75 7.90 8.92
C GLN A 236 11.57 9.34 9.41
N VAL A 237 10.60 9.56 10.29
CA VAL A 237 10.21 10.89 10.75
C VAL A 237 10.49 11.02 12.24
N HIS A 238 11.26 12.04 12.59
CA HIS A 238 11.59 12.40 13.97
C HIS A 238 10.83 13.66 14.39
N TRP A 239 10.46 13.72 15.65
CA TRP A 239 9.90 14.94 16.24
C TRP A 239 11.03 15.79 16.84
N ALA A 240 10.94 17.10 16.63
CA ALA A 240 11.77 18.07 17.30
C ALA A 240 10.99 19.34 17.63
N ARG A 241 11.46 20.05 18.65
CA ARG A 241 11.07 21.42 18.99
C ARG A 241 12.29 22.31 18.86
N LEU A 242 12.22 23.33 18.01
CA LEU A 242 13.29 24.28 17.78
C LEU A 242 13.43 25.25 18.97
N ALA A 243 14.55 25.98 19.04
CA ALA A 243 14.83 26.92 20.13
C ALA A 243 13.80 28.07 20.22
N ASP A 244 13.16 28.44 19.11
CA ASP A 244 12.08 29.44 19.07
C ASP A 244 10.70 28.87 19.44
N GLY A 245 10.64 27.59 19.81
CA GLY A 245 9.43 26.92 20.26
C GLY A 245 8.60 26.25 19.17
N ARG A 246 8.93 26.45 17.88
CA ARG A 246 8.28 25.74 16.76
C ARG A 246 8.48 24.23 16.89
N GLU A 247 7.43 23.45 16.67
CA GLU A 247 7.56 21.99 16.55
C GLU A 247 7.59 21.55 15.09
N VAL A 248 8.49 20.62 14.81
CA VAL A 248 8.80 20.18 13.47
C VAL A 248 8.83 18.65 13.36
N ALA A 249 8.38 18.16 12.22
CA ALA A 249 8.60 16.81 11.73
C ALA A 249 9.85 16.84 10.83
N ILE A 250 10.89 16.11 11.23
CA ILE A 250 12.13 15.96 10.46
C ILE A 250 12.09 14.60 9.78
N LYS A 251 11.75 14.59 8.49
CA LYS A 251 11.73 13.39 7.64
C LYS A 251 13.12 13.17 7.06
N ILE A 252 13.71 12.02 7.34
CA ILE A 252 15.10 11.70 6.98
C ILE A 252 15.08 10.44 6.13
N GLN A 253 15.67 10.53 4.94
CA GLN A 253 15.77 9.40 4.03
C GLN A 253 16.71 8.34 4.63
N LYS A 254 16.33 7.06 4.47
CA LYS A 254 17.19 5.94 4.84
C LYS A 254 18.45 5.95 3.97
N ARG A 255 19.61 5.88 4.60
CA ARG A 255 20.92 6.11 3.96
C ARG A 255 21.19 5.24 2.74
N GLU A 256 20.72 4.00 2.78
CA GLU A 256 20.87 3.02 1.72
C GLU A 256 20.10 3.36 0.45
N ILE A 257 19.01 4.13 0.53
CA ILE A 257 18.14 4.47 -0.60
C ILE A 257 18.90 5.28 -1.66
N GLY A 258 19.69 6.27 -1.23
CA GLY A 258 20.46 7.11 -2.15
C GLY A 258 21.46 6.34 -3.02
N LYS A 259 21.97 5.18 -2.54
CA LYS A 259 22.88 4.31 -3.30
C LYS A 259 22.16 3.23 -4.11
N GLN A 260 21.05 2.72 -3.59
CA GLN A 260 20.32 1.60 -4.17
C GLN A 260 19.43 2.03 -5.33
N ILE A 261 18.90 3.26 -5.33
CA ILE A 261 17.85 3.67 -6.27
C ILE A 261 18.24 3.49 -7.74
N THR A 262 19.47 3.84 -8.12
CA THR A 262 19.95 3.73 -9.50
C THR A 262 19.99 2.28 -9.97
N TRP A 263 20.50 1.37 -9.13
CA TRP A 263 20.58 -0.06 -9.43
C TRP A 263 19.21 -0.72 -9.42
N ASP A 264 18.38 -0.39 -8.43
CA ASP A 264 17.04 -0.94 -8.27
C ASP A 264 16.12 -0.52 -9.43
N LEU A 265 16.14 0.76 -9.85
CA LEU A 265 15.39 1.23 -11.01
C LEU A 265 15.91 0.64 -12.32
N TRP A 266 17.23 0.45 -12.45
CA TRP A 266 17.80 -0.23 -13.62
C TRP A 266 17.34 -1.68 -13.69
N ALA A 267 17.44 -2.43 -12.58
CA ALA A 267 16.99 -3.81 -12.51
C ALA A 267 15.49 -3.92 -12.83
N PHE A 268 14.66 -3.02 -12.28
CA PHE A 268 13.25 -2.94 -12.61
C PHE A 268 13.02 -2.71 -14.11
N LYS A 269 13.68 -1.73 -14.73
CA LYS A 269 13.57 -1.47 -16.18
C LYS A 269 13.93 -2.69 -17.02
N VAL A 270 15.01 -3.40 -16.69
CA VAL A 270 15.44 -4.58 -17.43
C VAL A 270 14.46 -5.74 -17.23
N VAL A 271 14.04 -6.03 -15.99
CA VAL A 271 13.07 -7.10 -15.71
C VAL A 271 11.76 -6.83 -16.42
N THR A 272 11.23 -5.62 -16.33
CA THR A 272 9.97 -5.26 -17.00
C THR A 272 10.10 -5.33 -18.52
N TRP A 273 11.24 -4.98 -19.10
CA TRP A 273 11.51 -5.16 -20.53
C TRP A 273 11.56 -6.64 -20.96
N ILE A 274 12.19 -7.50 -20.15
CA ILE A 274 12.22 -8.95 -20.42
C ILE A 274 10.79 -9.50 -20.36
N TYR A 275 10.04 -9.13 -19.34
CA TYR A 275 8.67 -9.60 -19.13
C TYR A 275 7.69 -9.07 -20.18
N SER A 276 7.84 -7.81 -20.62
CA SER A 276 6.99 -7.25 -21.68
C SER A 276 7.19 -8.01 -22.99
N ARG A 277 8.42 -8.45 -23.30
CA ARG A 277 8.71 -9.29 -24.49
C ARG A 277 8.28 -10.75 -24.32
N LEU A 278 8.50 -11.34 -23.15
CA LEU A 278 8.15 -12.74 -22.90
C LEU A 278 6.64 -12.98 -22.83
N PHE A 279 5.91 -12.05 -22.23
CA PHE A 279 4.48 -12.16 -22.00
C PHE A 279 3.66 -11.25 -22.89
N ASP A 280 4.28 -10.47 -23.78
CA ASP A 280 3.63 -9.62 -24.77
C ASP A 280 2.55 -8.73 -24.11
N ILE A 281 3.02 -7.96 -23.12
CA ILE A 281 2.25 -7.09 -22.23
C ILE A 281 2.58 -5.61 -22.58
N PRO A 282 1.59 -4.79 -23.00
CA PRO A 282 1.79 -3.44 -23.54
C PRO A 282 1.97 -2.37 -22.45
N PHE A 283 2.94 -2.55 -21.55
CA PHE A 283 3.17 -1.63 -20.41
C PHE A 283 4.56 -1.00 -20.39
N TYR A 284 5.47 -1.39 -21.29
CA TYR A 284 6.85 -0.92 -21.24
C TYR A 284 6.96 0.59 -21.51
N SER A 285 6.12 1.16 -22.37
CA SER A 285 6.04 2.60 -22.63
C SER A 285 5.79 3.45 -21.37
N LEU A 286 5.11 2.88 -20.37
CA LEU A 286 4.77 3.54 -19.11
C LEU A 286 5.87 3.42 -18.06
N VAL A 287 6.80 2.48 -18.22
CA VAL A 287 7.87 2.22 -17.26
C VAL A 287 8.77 3.43 -17.04
N PRO A 288 9.28 4.13 -18.08
CA PRO A 288 10.08 5.34 -17.88
C PRO A 288 9.38 6.37 -16.99
N TYR A 289 8.10 6.61 -17.26
CA TYR A 289 7.28 7.56 -16.51
C TYR A 289 7.08 7.13 -15.05
N VAL A 290 6.81 5.85 -14.80
CA VAL A 290 6.70 5.32 -13.42
C VAL A 290 8.04 5.41 -12.69
N THR A 291 9.15 5.06 -13.34
CA THR A 291 10.49 5.13 -12.72
C THR A 291 10.92 6.54 -12.40
N GLU A 292 10.57 7.52 -13.24
CA GLU A 292 10.82 8.93 -12.98
C GLU A 292 10.07 9.40 -11.73
N ARG A 293 8.78 9.04 -11.60
CA ARG A 293 7.96 9.39 -10.43
C ARG A 293 8.45 8.73 -9.14
N LEU A 294 8.87 7.47 -9.21
CA LEU A 294 9.51 6.80 -8.07
C LEU A 294 10.85 7.45 -7.68
N SER A 295 11.60 7.95 -8.66
CA SER A 295 12.84 8.70 -8.38
C SER A 295 12.56 10.03 -7.70
N LEU A 296 11.56 10.79 -8.17
CA LEU A 296 11.16 12.07 -7.58
C LEU A 296 10.66 11.94 -6.15
N GLU A 297 10.08 10.79 -5.78
CA GLU A 297 9.64 10.52 -4.42
C GLU A 297 10.79 10.34 -3.42
N THR A 298 12.01 10.12 -3.92
CA THR A 298 13.24 10.10 -3.10
C THR A 298 13.94 11.46 -3.04
N ASP A 299 13.38 12.48 -3.69
CA ASP A 299 13.90 13.83 -3.67
C ASP A 299 12.99 14.72 -2.81
N PHE A 300 13.47 15.05 -1.61
CA PHE A 300 12.69 15.82 -0.64
C PHE A 300 12.64 17.32 -0.93
N GLU A 301 13.50 17.83 -1.81
CA GLU A 301 13.36 19.21 -2.31
C GLU A 301 12.16 19.29 -3.24
N ASN A 302 11.96 18.28 -4.10
CA ASN A 302 10.77 18.17 -4.94
C ASN A 302 9.49 17.99 -4.09
N GLU A 303 9.53 17.18 -3.03
CA GLU A 303 8.39 17.06 -2.10
C GLU A 303 8.06 18.40 -1.41
N ALA A 304 9.09 19.16 -1.01
CA ALA A 304 8.94 20.50 -0.47
C ALA A 304 8.34 21.49 -1.47
N ASP A 305 8.81 21.48 -2.72
CA ASP A 305 8.27 22.30 -3.82
C ASP A 305 6.78 21.99 -4.04
N ASN A 306 6.43 20.71 -4.07
CA ASN A 306 5.05 20.26 -4.26
C ASN A 306 4.14 20.73 -3.11
N SER A 307 4.62 20.61 -1.87
CA SER A 307 3.91 21.06 -0.67
C SER A 307 3.63 22.57 -0.70
N GLU A 308 4.65 23.38 -0.96
CA GLU A 308 4.52 24.85 -1.01
C GLU A 308 3.62 25.31 -2.17
N ASN A 309 3.73 24.65 -3.33
CA ASN A 309 2.85 24.95 -4.45
C ASN A 309 1.39 24.60 -4.13
N MET A 310 1.13 23.43 -3.52
CA MET A 310 -0.21 23.04 -3.10
C MET A 310 -0.76 24.02 -2.05
N ALA A 311 0.06 24.47 -1.10
CA ALA A 311 -0.33 25.46 -0.10
C ALA A 311 -0.80 26.76 -0.78
N ARG A 312 -0.07 27.23 -1.81
CA ARG A 312 -0.42 28.41 -2.60
C ARG A 312 -1.74 28.24 -3.36
N LEU A 313 -1.92 27.08 -4.01
CA LEU A 313 -3.15 26.78 -4.77
C LEU A 313 -4.38 26.73 -3.86
N VAL A 314 -4.26 26.07 -2.70
CA VAL A 314 -5.33 25.99 -1.70
C VAL A 314 -5.67 27.36 -1.13
N ALA A 315 -4.66 28.16 -0.78
CA ALA A 315 -4.87 29.52 -0.28
C ALA A 315 -5.57 30.43 -1.32
N GLY A 316 -5.29 30.22 -2.61
CA GLY A 316 -5.88 30.95 -3.72
C GLY A 316 -7.32 30.55 -4.07
N GLU A 317 -7.83 29.43 -3.58
CA GLU A 317 -9.20 28.95 -3.85
C GLU A 317 -10.13 29.22 -2.65
N PRO A 318 -11.06 30.20 -2.73
CA PRO A 318 -11.92 30.58 -1.61
C PRO A 318 -12.75 29.43 -1.03
N ARG A 319 -13.08 28.42 -1.83
CA ARG A 319 -13.87 27.26 -1.38
C ARG A 319 -13.06 26.24 -0.58
N LEU A 320 -11.72 26.35 -0.58
CA LEU A 320 -10.80 25.39 0.02
C LEU A 320 -9.89 25.99 1.09
N ARG A 321 -9.52 27.27 0.98
CA ARG A 321 -8.53 27.94 1.86
C ARG A 321 -8.78 27.79 3.38
N ASP A 322 -10.04 27.72 3.80
CA ASP A 322 -10.46 27.62 5.21
C ASP A 322 -10.83 26.18 5.62
N ARG A 323 -10.63 25.21 4.73
CA ARG A 323 -11.02 23.79 4.90
C ARG A 323 -9.84 22.83 4.73
N VAL A 324 -8.79 23.26 4.04
CA VAL A 324 -7.61 22.44 3.73
C VAL A 324 -6.37 23.19 4.21
N TYR A 325 -5.48 22.47 4.90
CA TYR A 325 -4.22 23.01 5.39
C TYR A 325 -3.06 22.17 4.88
N ILE A 326 -1.99 22.84 4.45
CA ILE A 326 -0.75 22.21 4.02
C ILE A 326 0.35 22.65 4.99
N PRO A 327 1.05 21.72 5.67
CA PRO A 327 2.08 22.06 6.66
C PRO A 327 3.18 22.93 6.07
N LYS A 328 3.63 23.93 6.84
CA LYS A 328 4.74 24.78 6.40
C LYS A 328 6.05 24.00 6.31
N VAL A 329 6.78 24.17 5.21
CA VAL A 329 8.13 23.62 5.04
C VAL A 329 9.17 24.64 5.50
N TYR A 330 10.22 24.15 6.15
CA TYR A 330 11.37 24.95 6.61
C TYR A 330 12.57 24.63 5.71
N ARG A 331 12.69 25.35 4.59
CA ARG A 331 13.72 25.15 3.56
C ARG A 331 15.12 25.29 4.11
N GLU A 332 15.31 26.19 5.06
CA GLU A 332 16.58 26.45 5.74
C GLU A 332 17.07 25.26 6.57
N LEU A 333 16.16 24.34 6.92
CA LEU A 333 16.42 23.10 7.66
C LEU A 333 16.16 21.87 6.78
N SER A 334 16.17 22.03 5.46
CA SER A 334 15.88 20.96 4.51
C SER A 334 16.99 20.82 3.46
N SER A 335 17.08 19.62 2.88
CA SER A 335 18.01 19.21 1.85
C SER A 335 17.35 18.11 1.01
N LYS A 336 18.06 17.63 -0.02
CA LYS A 336 17.61 16.51 -0.86
C LYS A 336 17.21 15.25 -0.10
N ARG A 337 17.87 14.92 1.03
CA ARG A 337 17.59 13.71 1.85
C ARG A 337 16.96 14.00 3.21
N VAL A 338 16.78 15.27 3.58
CA VAL A 338 16.17 15.67 4.85
C VAL A 338 15.11 16.74 4.61
N MET A 339 13.86 16.49 4.99
CA MET A 339 12.78 17.47 4.91
C MET A 339 12.32 17.85 6.31
N THR A 340 12.31 19.14 6.61
CA THR A 340 11.80 19.66 7.88
C THR A 340 10.50 20.42 7.62
N ALA A 341 9.40 19.96 8.21
CA ALA A 341 8.09 20.56 8.08
C ALA A 341 7.43 20.78 9.44
N GLU A 342 6.39 21.61 9.49
CA GLU A 342 5.58 21.83 10.69
C GLU A 342 5.03 20.52 11.24
N TRP A 343 5.13 20.34 12.56
CA TRP A 343 4.53 19.20 13.23
C TRP A 343 3.00 19.36 13.33
N ILE A 344 2.27 18.32 12.94
CA ILE A 344 0.81 18.33 12.90
C ILE A 344 0.22 17.42 13.98
N GLU A 345 -0.49 18.02 14.93
CA GLU A 345 -1.44 17.28 15.79
C GLU A 345 -2.80 17.12 15.08
N GLY A 346 -3.36 15.91 15.08
CA GLY A 346 -4.63 15.61 14.43
C GLY A 346 -5.07 14.15 14.58
N VAL A 347 -6.27 13.85 14.08
CA VAL A 347 -6.79 12.48 13.97
C VAL A 347 -6.59 11.99 12.54
N ARG A 348 -6.06 10.79 12.35
CA ARG A 348 -5.88 10.21 11.02
C ARG A 348 -7.23 9.87 10.37
N LEU A 349 -7.32 9.96 9.04
CA LEU A 349 -8.60 9.77 8.32
C LEU A 349 -9.27 8.40 8.58
N TRP A 350 -8.48 7.34 8.79
CA TRP A 350 -9.00 6.00 9.06
C TRP A 350 -9.60 5.84 10.47
N ASP A 351 -9.28 6.73 11.42
CA ASP A 351 -9.83 6.67 12.78
C ASP A 351 -11.18 7.38 12.85
N LYS A 352 -12.18 6.74 12.24
CA LYS A 352 -13.58 7.20 12.18
C LYS A 352 -14.13 7.55 13.57
N ASN A 353 -13.82 6.72 14.57
CA ASN A 353 -14.34 6.89 15.94
C ASN A 353 -13.82 8.19 16.56
N SER A 354 -12.52 8.46 16.47
CA SER A 354 -11.95 9.72 16.98
C SER A 354 -12.44 10.95 16.20
N ILE A 355 -12.82 10.83 14.93
CA ILE A 355 -13.40 11.94 14.17
C ILE A 355 -14.81 12.27 14.67
N THR A 356 -15.66 11.25 14.88
CA THR A 356 -17.09 11.46 15.16
C THR A 356 -17.44 11.62 16.63
N ARG A 357 -16.64 11.05 17.54
CA ARG A 357 -16.91 11.11 18.98
C ARG A 357 -17.00 12.56 19.47
N PRO A 358 -17.83 12.84 20.50
CA PRO A 358 -18.09 14.21 20.95
C PRO A 358 -16.80 14.98 21.29
N TRP A 359 -16.77 16.25 20.91
CA TRP A 359 -15.72 17.17 21.33
C TRP A 359 -15.86 17.48 22.82
N ARG A 360 -14.78 17.24 23.58
CA ARG A 360 -14.70 17.57 25.01
C ARG A 360 -13.61 18.60 25.34
N GLY A 361 -12.95 19.16 24.32
CA GLY A 361 -12.03 20.28 24.52
C GLY A 361 -12.77 21.57 24.89
N GLY A 362 -12.01 22.63 25.19
CA GLY A 362 -12.60 23.90 25.63
C GLY A 362 -13.50 24.55 24.58
N TRP A 363 -14.38 25.44 25.06
CA TRP A 363 -15.26 26.22 24.19
C TRP A 363 -14.43 27.17 23.30
N ARG A 364 -14.76 27.22 21.99
CA ARG A 364 -14.01 27.96 20.95
C ARG A 364 -12.53 27.59 20.84
N GLN A 365 -12.14 26.41 21.31
CA GLN A 365 -10.81 25.86 21.09
C GLN A 365 -10.87 24.86 19.94
N GLY A 366 -9.86 24.91 19.08
CA GLY A 366 -9.63 23.91 18.03
C GLY A 366 -8.69 22.80 18.51
N THR A 367 -8.37 21.88 17.61
CA THR A 367 -7.21 20.98 17.80
C THR A 367 -5.94 21.82 17.97
N PRO A 368 -5.02 21.46 18.89
CA PRO A 368 -3.75 22.18 19.05
C PRO A 368 -3.01 22.34 17.71
N GLY A 369 -2.45 23.52 17.45
CA GLY A 369 -1.79 23.83 16.17
C GLY A 369 -2.72 24.27 15.03
N CYS A 370 -4.04 24.15 15.17
CA CYS A 370 -4.98 24.57 14.12
C CYS A 370 -5.00 26.11 13.96
N HIS A 371 -4.96 26.60 12.72
CA HIS A 371 -4.90 28.03 12.36
C HIS A 371 -3.84 28.85 13.14
N GLY A 372 -2.66 28.27 13.40
CA GLY A 372 -1.57 28.97 14.08
C GLY A 372 -1.73 29.07 15.60
N THR A 373 -2.68 28.35 16.20
CA THR A 373 -2.76 28.20 17.67
C THR A 373 -1.45 27.58 18.16
N PRO A 374 -0.67 28.26 19.04
CA PRO A 374 0.59 27.70 19.54
C PRO A 374 0.38 26.34 20.20
N LEU A 375 1.32 25.43 19.99
CA LEU A 375 1.32 24.15 20.70
C LEU A 375 1.77 24.37 22.15
N ASP A 376 1.11 23.71 23.09
CA ASP A 376 1.46 23.81 24.51
C ASP A 376 2.94 23.46 24.72
N PRO A 377 3.67 24.18 25.59
CA PRO A 377 5.04 23.82 25.92
C PRO A 377 5.08 22.41 26.55
N PRO A 378 6.19 21.67 26.40
CA PRO A 378 6.41 20.41 27.10
C PRO A 378 6.23 20.65 28.60
N SER A 379 5.24 19.99 29.19
CA SER A 379 5.07 19.96 30.64
C SER A 379 6.31 19.33 31.27
N THR A 380 6.97 20.04 32.18
CA THR A 380 8.05 19.50 33.04
C THR A 380 7.60 18.28 33.86
N THR A 381 6.28 18.03 33.94
CA THR A 381 5.65 16.89 34.61
C THR A 381 5.60 15.59 33.79
N ALA A 382 5.99 15.60 32.51
CA ALA A 382 6.01 14.40 31.66
C ALA A 382 7.08 13.37 32.07
N GLN A 383 7.90 13.66 33.09
CA GLN A 383 8.83 12.69 33.68
C GLN A 383 8.15 11.62 34.56
N HIS A 384 6.83 11.64 34.78
CA HIS A 384 6.21 10.78 35.80
C HIS A 384 4.83 10.17 35.51
N ASN A 385 4.49 9.91 34.24
CA ASN A 385 3.31 9.06 33.97
C ASN A 385 3.64 7.97 32.94
N PRO A 386 4.03 6.76 33.38
CA PRO A 386 4.16 5.64 32.48
C PRO A 386 2.77 5.28 31.94
N ASN A 387 2.66 5.30 30.62
CA ASN A 387 1.51 4.80 29.87
C ASN A 387 1.06 3.43 30.45
N PRO A 388 -0.22 3.20 30.81
CA PRO A 388 -0.65 1.93 31.38
C PRO A 388 -0.61 0.76 30.39
N ASN A 389 -0.31 1.01 29.11
CA ASN A 389 -0.14 -0.03 28.10
C ASN A 389 0.95 0.35 27.08
N PRO A 390 2.25 0.21 27.42
CA PRO A 390 3.29 0.36 26.43
C PRO A 390 3.20 -0.78 25.41
N ASN A 391 3.26 -0.44 24.13
CA ASN A 391 3.42 -1.40 23.06
C ASN A 391 4.69 -2.23 23.34
N PRO A 392 4.62 -3.56 23.52
CA PRO A 392 5.74 -4.38 24.00
C PRO A 392 6.95 -4.41 23.06
N ASN A 393 6.84 -3.83 21.86
CA ASN A 393 7.90 -3.76 20.85
C ASN A 393 8.66 -2.42 20.81
N LEU A 394 8.36 -1.46 21.68
CA LEU A 394 9.17 -0.23 21.80
C LEU A 394 10.26 -0.41 22.85
N ASP A 395 11.50 -0.12 22.46
CA ASP A 395 12.69 -0.16 23.29
C ASP A 395 12.47 0.51 24.65
N ARG A 396 12.76 -0.20 25.74
CA ARG A 396 12.63 0.28 27.13
C ARG A 396 13.51 1.49 27.47
N ASN A 397 14.41 1.88 26.56
CA ASN A 397 15.30 3.05 26.69
C ASN A 397 14.85 4.27 25.87
N ALA A 398 13.69 4.23 25.19
CA ALA A 398 13.17 5.37 24.45
C ALA A 398 12.64 6.44 25.43
N THR A 399 13.43 7.49 25.64
CA THR A 399 12.99 8.67 26.39
C THR A 399 11.90 9.37 25.56
N GLN A 400 10.64 9.27 25.99
CA GLN A 400 9.51 9.91 25.32
C GLN A 400 9.51 11.42 25.65
N LEU A 401 10.20 12.21 24.83
CA LEU A 401 10.39 13.65 25.00
C LEU A 401 9.22 14.48 24.42
N LYS A 402 8.54 13.97 23.41
CA LYS A 402 7.37 14.61 22.78
C LYS A 402 6.21 14.64 23.78
N PRO A 403 5.61 15.81 24.02
CA PRO A 403 4.42 15.91 24.86
C PRO A 403 3.24 15.13 24.26
N GLU A 404 2.55 14.35 25.07
CA GLU A 404 1.27 13.77 24.69
C GLU A 404 0.17 14.83 24.82
N ARG A 405 -0.36 15.28 23.68
CA ARG A 405 -1.44 16.27 23.60
C ARG A 405 -2.77 15.58 23.38
N THR A 406 -3.18 14.79 24.36
CA THR A 406 -4.47 14.07 24.37
C THR A 406 -5.47 14.69 25.33
N HIS A 407 -5.13 15.78 26.02
CA HIS A 407 -6.02 16.43 27.01
C HIS A 407 -7.38 16.84 26.42
N TRP A 408 -7.44 17.29 25.16
CA TRP A 408 -8.68 17.62 24.45
C TRP A 408 -9.52 16.39 24.09
N ARG A 409 -8.90 15.19 24.13
CA ARG A 409 -9.58 13.89 24.05
C ARG A 409 -10.12 13.43 25.40
N GLY A 410 -9.97 14.21 26.48
CA GLY A 410 -10.46 13.87 27.82
C GLY A 410 -9.78 12.64 28.45
N GLY A 411 -10.12 12.34 29.71
CA GLY A 411 -9.57 11.19 30.46
C GLY A 411 -10.18 9.82 30.11
N TYR A 412 -11.19 9.77 29.23
CA TYR A 412 -11.86 8.55 28.79
C TYR A 412 -11.67 8.33 27.29
N SER A 413 -11.66 7.07 26.86
CA SER A 413 -11.56 6.65 25.46
C SER A 413 -12.75 7.07 24.56
N ASP A 414 -13.66 7.92 25.05
CA ASP A 414 -14.94 8.24 24.40
C ASP A 414 -15.07 9.68 23.85
N SER A 415 -13.99 10.47 23.84
CA SER A 415 -13.98 11.79 23.19
C SER A 415 -13.35 11.75 21.80
N GLY A 416 -13.69 12.74 20.98
CA GLY A 416 -13.17 12.90 19.63
C GLY A 416 -13.24 14.34 19.16
N LEU A 417 -13.25 14.54 17.84
CA LEU A 417 -13.32 15.86 17.21
C LEU A 417 -14.75 16.39 17.10
N GLY A 418 -15.78 15.56 17.28
CA GLY A 418 -17.19 15.94 17.13
C GLY A 418 -17.49 16.47 15.73
N LEU A 419 -16.89 15.89 14.70
CA LEU A 419 -16.98 16.34 13.31
C LEU A 419 -17.87 15.44 12.47
N SER A 420 -18.53 16.03 11.47
CA SER A 420 -19.31 15.29 10.49
C SER A 420 -18.42 14.65 9.43
N LEU A 421 -18.51 13.33 9.27
CA LEU A 421 -17.86 12.61 8.17
C LEU A 421 -18.29 13.14 6.79
N LYS A 422 -19.52 13.64 6.67
CA LYS A 422 -20.02 14.27 5.44
C LYS A 422 -19.20 15.51 5.10
N GLN A 423 -18.92 16.37 6.07
CA GLN A 423 -18.13 17.58 5.82
C GLN A 423 -16.67 17.23 5.50
N VAL A 424 -16.07 16.30 6.25
CA VAL A 424 -14.70 15.80 6.01
C VAL A 424 -14.57 15.26 4.58
N MET A 425 -15.45 14.35 4.16
CA MET A 425 -15.40 13.78 2.82
C MET A 425 -15.78 14.77 1.73
N THR A 426 -16.66 15.73 1.99
CA THR A 426 -16.94 16.81 1.03
C THR A 426 -15.66 17.62 0.76
N THR A 427 -14.91 17.97 1.81
CA THR A 427 -13.61 18.66 1.67
C THR A 427 -12.59 17.84 0.91
N MET A 428 -12.49 16.54 1.20
CA MET A 428 -11.60 15.64 0.48
C MET A 428 -11.92 15.59 -1.02
N VAL A 429 -13.18 15.34 -1.37
CA VAL A 429 -13.60 15.23 -2.78
C VAL A 429 -13.47 16.58 -3.50
N ASP A 430 -13.80 17.70 -2.85
CA ASP A 430 -13.61 19.04 -3.42
C ASP A 430 -12.14 19.32 -3.73
N LEU A 431 -11.23 19.02 -2.78
CA LEU A 431 -9.79 19.23 -2.95
C LEU A 431 -9.25 18.47 -4.16
N PHE A 432 -9.46 17.16 -4.23
CA PHE A 432 -8.94 16.35 -5.34
C PHE A 432 -9.63 16.65 -6.66
N SER A 433 -10.90 17.08 -6.64
CA SER A 433 -11.58 17.53 -7.86
C SER A 433 -11.02 18.88 -8.37
N ALA A 434 -10.70 19.82 -7.47
CA ALA A 434 -10.04 21.07 -7.84
C ALA A 434 -8.65 20.82 -8.44
N GLN A 435 -7.87 19.89 -7.85
CA GLN A 435 -6.59 19.46 -8.39
C GLN A 435 -6.70 18.95 -9.83
N MET A 436 -7.69 18.09 -10.12
CA MET A 436 -7.87 17.50 -11.45
C MET A 436 -8.38 18.48 -12.50
N PHE A 437 -9.40 19.29 -12.16
CA PHE A 437 -10.13 20.06 -13.17
C PHE A 437 -9.76 21.53 -13.21
N LEU A 438 -9.36 22.12 -12.08
CA LEU A 438 -9.02 23.55 -12.00
C LEU A 438 -7.52 23.78 -12.17
N TRP A 439 -6.70 23.08 -11.40
CA TRP A 439 -5.25 23.33 -11.38
C TRP A 439 -4.48 22.49 -12.38
N GLY A 440 -4.89 21.23 -12.60
CA GLY A 440 -4.08 20.27 -13.37
C GLY A 440 -2.82 19.84 -12.61
N TYR A 441 -2.82 19.98 -11.29
CA TYR A 441 -1.72 19.61 -10.41
C TYR A 441 -2.25 18.65 -9.37
N VAL A 442 -2.03 17.35 -9.61
CA VAL A 442 -2.79 16.27 -8.98
C VAL A 442 -1.88 15.46 -8.07
N HIS A 443 -2.27 15.37 -6.81
CA HIS A 443 -1.69 14.45 -5.84
C HIS A 443 -2.18 13.04 -6.16
N CYS A 444 -1.27 12.07 -6.28
CA CYS A 444 -1.62 10.75 -6.79
C CYS A 444 -1.75 9.68 -5.71
N ASP A 445 -1.54 10.04 -4.44
CA ASP A 445 -1.52 9.11 -3.31
C ASP A 445 -2.32 9.60 -2.09
N PRO A 446 -3.63 9.87 -2.21
CA PRO A 446 -4.48 10.33 -1.11
C PRO A 446 -4.79 9.24 -0.08
N HIS A 447 -3.80 8.43 0.28
CA HIS A 447 -3.90 7.37 1.27
C HIS A 447 -4.36 7.95 2.62
N PRO A 448 -5.30 7.31 3.33
CA PRO A 448 -5.79 7.81 4.61
C PRO A 448 -4.64 8.01 5.62
N GLY A 449 -3.57 7.20 5.46
CA GLY A 449 -2.21 7.36 6.01
C GLY A 449 -1.76 8.81 6.14
N ASN A 450 -1.88 9.56 5.06
CA ASN A 450 -1.26 10.86 4.87
C ASN A 450 -2.20 12.04 5.11
N ILE A 451 -3.40 11.76 5.63
CA ILE A 451 -4.45 12.75 5.83
C ILE A 451 -4.79 12.81 7.32
N PHE A 452 -4.60 13.99 7.90
CA PHE A 452 -5.06 14.30 9.24
C PHE A 452 -6.31 15.18 9.19
N ILE A 453 -7.18 14.99 10.16
CA ILE A 453 -8.36 15.79 10.40
C ILE A 453 -8.16 16.55 11.70
N ARG A 454 -8.41 17.85 11.64
CA ARG A 454 -8.43 18.78 12.78
C ARG A 454 -9.81 19.37 12.94
N ARG A 455 -10.08 19.85 14.15
CA ARG A 455 -11.24 20.70 14.45
C ARG A 455 -10.75 22.15 14.52
N THR A 456 -11.35 23.03 13.72
CA THR A 456 -11.14 24.47 13.83
C THR A 456 -11.80 25.03 15.10
N PRO A 457 -11.38 26.21 15.61
CA PRO A 457 -12.07 26.89 16.72
C PRO A 457 -13.57 27.13 16.49
N ALA A 458 -13.97 27.30 15.23
CA ALA A 458 -15.36 27.43 14.80
C ALA A 458 -16.15 26.11 14.83
N GLY A 459 -15.47 24.98 15.06
CA GLY A 459 -16.05 23.64 15.10
C GLY A 459 -16.19 22.96 13.74
N ASN A 460 -15.62 23.54 12.69
CA ASN A 460 -15.58 22.96 11.35
C ASN A 460 -14.38 22.01 11.18
N PRO A 461 -14.45 21.02 10.30
CA PRO A 461 -13.31 20.17 9.98
C PRO A 461 -12.29 20.91 9.11
N GLU A 462 -11.01 20.70 9.42
CA GLU A 462 -9.87 21.09 8.58
C GLU A 462 -9.13 19.80 8.16
N LEU A 463 -8.93 19.63 6.86
CA LEU A 463 -8.20 18.50 6.28
C LEU A 463 -6.74 18.91 6.08
N VAL A 464 -5.81 18.18 6.70
CA VAL A 464 -4.38 18.42 6.60
C VAL A 464 -3.73 17.34 5.74
N LEU A 465 -3.01 17.75 4.69
CA LEU A 465 -2.30 16.86 3.78
C LEU A 465 -0.79 16.97 4.01
N ILE A 466 -0.15 15.89 4.48
CA ILE A 466 1.25 15.92 4.95
C ILE A 466 2.26 15.31 3.98
N ASP A 467 1.82 14.44 3.07
CA ASP A 467 2.69 13.77 2.10
C ASP A 467 2.52 14.45 0.75
N HIS A 468 3.63 14.87 0.16
CA HIS A 468 3.65 15.52 -1.16
C HIS A 468 4.64 14.88 -2.13
N GLY A 469 5.02 13.62 -1.89
CA GLY A 469 6.07 12.93 -2.66
C GLY A 469 5.66 12.56 -4.09
N LEU A 470 4.36 12.42 -4.37
CA LEU A 470 3.87 11.95 -5.67
C LEU A 470 2.81 12.88 -6.28
N TYR A 471 3.27 13.71 -7.21
CA TYR A 471 2.44 14.61 -8.01
C TYR A 471 2.60 14.38 -9.50
N ILE A 472 1.52 14.66 -10.24
CA ILE A 472 1.54 14.79 -11.70
C ILE A 472 1.05 16.18 -12.11
N HIS A 473 1.55 16.64 -13.24
CA HIS A 473 1.08 17.84 -13.90
C HIS A 473 0.34 17.45 -15.19
N MET A 474 -0.87 17.97 -15.36
CA MET A 474 -1.69 17.82 -16.54
C MET A 474 -1.52 19.04 -17.42
N GLU A 475 -1.11 18.82 -18.67
CA GLU A 475 -1.11 19.90 -19.66
C GLU A 475 -2.53 20.50 -19.81
N PRO A 476 -2.66 21.82 -20.04
CA PRO A 476 -3.96 22.47 -20.13
C PRO A 476 -4.91 21.81 -21.16
N ALA A 477 -4.37 21.36 -22.30
CA ALA A 477 -5.13 20.66 -23.33
C ALA A 477 -5.69 19.33 -22.82
N PHE A 478 -4.85 18.49 -22.20
CA PHE A 478 -5.29 17.23 -21.63
C PHE A 478 -6.27 17.44 -20.46
N ARG A 479 -6.04 18.44 -19.61
CA ARG A 479 -6.95 18.81 -18.52
C ARG A 479 -8.35 19.17 -19.03
N HIS A 480 -8.42 19.98 -20.09
CA HIS A 480 -9.67 20.34 -20.74
C HIS A 480 -10.37 19.12 -21.35
N GLN A 481 -9.64 18.28 -22.09
CA GLN A 481 -10.16 17.02 -22.61
C GLN A 481 -10.69 16.10 -21.50
N TYR A 482 -9.99 16.00 -20.38
CA TYR A 482 -10.41 15.18 -19.25
C TYR A 482 -11.69 15.71 -18.59
N ALA A 483 -11.84 17.04 -18.48
CA ALA A 483 -13.09 17.65 -18.02
C ALA A 483 -14.25 17.38 -19.01
N ARG A 484 -14.01 17.52 -20.32
CA ARG A 484 -14.99 17.17 -21.37
C ARG A 484 -15.39 15.71 -21.30
N PHE A 485 -14.42 14.81 -21.13
CA PHE A 485 -14.63 13.39 -20.96
C PHE A 485 -15.55 13.11 -19.76
N TRP A 486 -15.27 13.67 -18.58
CA TRP A 486 -16.13 13.50 -17.40
C TRP A 486 -17.55 14.01 -17.61
N LYS A 487 -17.73 15.16 -18.26
CA LYS A 487 -19.05 15.69 -18.58
C LYS A 487 -19.79 14.76 -19.53
N ALA A 488 -19.16 14.34 -20.62
CA ALA A 488 -19.73 13.45 -21.63
C ALA A 488 -20.07 12.07 -21.03
N LEU A 489 -19.24 11.57 -20.13
CA LEU A 489 -19.42 10.32 -19.40
C LEU A 489 -20.68 10.33 -18.54
N LEU A 490 -20.94 11.45 -17.86
CA LEU A 490 -22.14 11.63 -17.04
C LEU A 490 -23.38 11.84 -17.91
N THR A 491 -23.30 12.63 -18.98
CA THR A 491 -24.44 12.91 -19.88
C THR A 491 -24.71 11.83 -20.92
N PHE A 492 -23.93 10.74 -20.93
CA PHE A 492 -23.98 9.70 -21.96
C PHE A 492 -23.82 10.22 -23.39
N ASP A 493 -22.94 11.22 -23.57
CA ASP A 493 -22.61 11.79 -24.88
C ASP A 493 -21.55 10.92 -25.58
N ASN A 494 -22.00 9.82 -26.18
CA ASN A 494 -21.11 8.84 -26.85
C ASN A 494 -20.25 9.44 -27.97
N PRO A 495 -20.75 10.35 -28.84
CA PRO A 495 -19.92 10.98 -29.86
C PRO A 495 -18.70 11.70 -29.27
N THR A 496 -18.93 12.54 -28.26
CA THR A 496 -17.84 13.26 -27.57
C THR A 496 -16.90 12.30 -26.84
N LEU A 497 -17.44 11.25 -26.19
CA LEU A 497 -16.62 10.23 -25.54
C LEU A 497 -15.72 9.52 -26.55
N SER A 498 -16.26 9.08 -27.68
CA SER A 498 -15.48 8.36 -28.69
C SER A 498 -14.42 9.24 -29.31
N GLU A 499 -14.73 10.51 -29.60
CA GLU A 499 -13.75 11.49 -30.10
C GLU A 499 -12.54 11.59 -29.15
N ILE A 500 -12.80 11.82 -27.86
CA ILE A 500 -11.73 12.01 -26.86
C ILE A 500 -10.96 10.71 -26.63
N VAL A 501 -11.67 9.60 -26.41
CA VAL A 501 -11.05 8.32 -26.04
C VAL A 501 -10.24 7.74 -27.21
N SER A 502 -10.71 7.90 -28.45
CA SER A 502 -9.92 7.56 -29.64
C SER A 502 -8.70 8.47 -29.81
N SER A 503 -8.78 9.76 -29.45
CA SER A 503 -7.60 10.65 -29.45
C SER A 503 -6.53 10.22 -28.46
N TRP A 504 -6.92 9.54 -27.38
CA TRP A 504 -6.02 8.93 -26.38
C TRP A 504 -5.47 7.56 -26.79
N GLY A 505 -5.78 7.08 -28.00
CA GLY A 505 -5.28 5.80 -28.50
C GLY A 505 -6.07 4.58 -28.01
N VAL A 506 -7.22 4.77 -27.38
CA VAL A 506 -8.06 3.68 -26.89
C VAL A 506 -8.95 3.16 -28.02
N GLN A 507 -8.97 1.84 -28.22
CA GLN A 507 -9.74 1.22 -29.32
C GLN A 507 -11.20 0.94 -28.95
N ASN A 508 -11.50 0.72 -27.67
CA ASN A 508 -12.84 0.41 -27.18
C ASN A 508 -13.32 1.45 -26.16
N THR A 509 -14.12 2.40 -26.63
CA THR A 509 -14.69 3.50 -25.81
C THR A 509 -15.59 2.98 -24.69
N ASP A 510 -16.46 2.01 -24.97
CA ASP A 510 -17.40 1.47 -23.98
C ASP A 510 -16.66 0.75 -22.85
N LEU A 511 -15.62 0.00 -23.19
CA LEU A 511 -14.77 -0.69 -22.23
C LEU A 511 -14.01 0.31 -21.35
N PHE A 512 -13.44 1.36 -21.94
CA PHE A 512 -12.72 2.40 -21.19
C PHE A 512 -13.66 3.25 -20.32
N ALA A 513 -14.84 3.59 -20.83
CA ALA A 513 -15.89 4.27 -20.06
C ALA A 513 -16.37 3.39 -18.90
N SER A 514 -16.53 2.09 -19.13
CA SER A 514 -16.90 1.12 -18.09
C SER A 514 -15.81 0.98 -17.03
N ALA A 515 -14.54 0.91 -17.46
CA ALA A 515 -13.39 0.89 -16.57
C ALA A 515 -13.25 2.19 -15.77
N THR A 516 -13.56 3.35 -16.36
CA THR A 516 -13.44 4.64 -15.65
C THR A 516 -14.57 4.87 -14.66
N LEU A 517 -15.81 4.53 -15.03
CA LEU A 517 -16.95 4.61 -14.12
C LEU A 517 -16.99 3.46 -13.12
N MET A 518 -16.16 2.43 -13.32
CA MET A 518 -16.17 1.21 -12.54
C MET A 518 -17.57 0.57 -12.51
N ARG A 519 -18.32 0.68 -13.62
CA ARG A 519 -19.66 0.08 -13.79
C ARG A 519 -19.91 -0.13 -15.28
N PRO A 520 -20.81 -1.04 -15.69
CA PRO A 520 -21.09 -1.22 -17.11
C PRO A 520 -21.60 0.09 -17.69
N TYR A 521 -20.88 0.61 -18.68
CA TYR A 521 -21.32 1.76 -19.44
C TYR A 521 -22.49 1.31 -20.33
N ARG A 522 -23.66 1.93 -20.13
CA ARG A 522 -24.90 1.60 -20.86
C ARG A 522 -25.26 2.63 -21.93
N GLY A 523 -24.39 3.63 -22.15
CA GLY A 523 -24.62 4.67 -23.14
C GLY A 523 -24.37 4.20 -24.57
N GLY A 524 -23.38 3.31 -24.77
CA GLY A 524 -22.92 2.87 -26.09
C GLY A 524 -23.70 1.72 -26.70
N ASP A 525 -23.06 0.99 -27.62
CA ASP A 525 -23.71 -0.05 -28.43
C ASP A 525 -23.89 -1.38 -27.69
N LEU A 526 -23.46 -1.47 -26.43
CA LEU A 526 -23.51 -2.68 -25.59
C LEU A 526 -22.80 -3.90 -26.23
N SER A 527 -21.93 -3.68 -27.22
CA SER A 527 -21.20 -4.74 -27.93
C SER A 527 -20.32 -5.55 -26.98
N THR A 528 -19.66 -4.85 -26.04
CA THR A 528 -18.78 -5.45 -25.03
C THR A 528 -19.55 -6.39 -24.07
N HIS A 529 -20.75 -5.99 -23.63
CA HIS A 529 -21.59 -6.87 -22.81
C HIS A 529 -22.08 -8.09 -23.61
N ARG A 530 -22.45 -7.91 -24.88
CA ARG A 530 -22.91 -9.00 -25.75
C ARG A 530 -21.81 -10.00 -26.13
N SER A 531 -20.57 -9.56 -26.30
CA SER A 531 -19.44 -10.47 -26.60
C SER A 531 -19.06 -11.33 -25.39
N VAL A 532 -19.06 -10.74 -24.20
CA VAL A 532 -18.67 -11.45 -22.98
C VAL A 532 -19.71 -12.49 -22.56
N SER A 533 -21.00 -12.14 -22.58
CA SER A 533 -22.08 -13.09 -22.22
C SER A 533 -22.18 -14.30 -23.16
N ARG A 534 -21.70 -14.21 -24.41
CA ARG A 534 -21.67 -15.34 -25.36
C ARG A 534 -20.51 -16.31 -25.14
N THR A 535 -19.45 -15.90 -24.44
CA THR A 535 -18.22 -16.70 -24.31
C THR A 535 -18.21 -17.57 -23.05
N LEU A 536 -19.06 -17.26 -22.07
CA LEU A 536 -19.14 -17.97 -20.79
C LEU A 536 -20.15 -19.13 -20.85
N SER A 537 -19.84 -20.18 -21.62
CA SER A 537 -20.51 -21.47 -21.47
C SER A 537 -19.56 -22.68 -21.63
N PRO A 538 -18.48 -22.83 -20.82
CA PRO A 538 -17.66 -24.03 -20.83
C PRO A 538 -18.13 -25.05 -19.78
N ALA A 539 -17.87 -26.34 -20.03
CA ALA A 539 -18.28 -27.45 -19.18
C ALA A 539 -17.39 -27.67 -17.92
N ASP A 540 -16.18 -27.10 -17.86
CA ASP A 540 -15.18 -27.34 -16.81
C ASP A 540 -14.69 -26.04 -16.10
N PRO A 541 -14.54 -26.02 -14.76
CA PRO A 541 -14.08 -24.84 -14.02
C PRO A 541 -12.66 -24.35 -14.37
N ALA A 542 -11.75 -25.25 -14.78
CA ALA A 542 -10.36 -24.91 -15.10
C ALA A 542 -10.20 -24.21 -16.46
N THR A 543 -10.98 -24.64 -17.46
CA THR A 543 -11.01 -23.99 -18.78
C THR A 543 -11.68 -22.62 -18.69
N LEU A 544 -12.72 -22.49 -17.88
CA LEU A 544 -13.36 -21.21 -17.58
C LEU A 544 -12.37 -20.16 -17.06
N HIS A 545 -11.55 -20.51 -16.06
CA HIS A 545 -10.55 -19.58 -15.49
C HIS A 545 -9.50 -19.15 -16.52
N TYR A 546 -9.07 -20.08 -17.38
CA TYR A 546 -8.10 -19.78 -18.43
C TYR A 546 -8.69 -18.84 -19.51
N GLU A 547 -9.92 -19.09 -19.95
CA GLU A 547 -10.62 -18.25 -20.92
C GLU A 547 -10.91 -16.85 -20.37
N MET A 548 -11.33 -16.78 -19.10
CA MET A 548 -11.49 -15.53 -18.34
C MET A 548 -10.20 -14.71 -18.38
N GLN A 549 -9.05 -15.29 -18.04
CA GLN A 549 -7.77 -14.58 -18.06
C GLN A 549 -7.34 -14.13 -19.46
N GLN A 550 -7.59 -14.94 -20.50
CA GLN A 550 -7.36 -14.50 -21.87
C GLN A 550 -8.24 -13.31 -22.25
N SER A 551 -9.50 -13.31 -21.83
CA SER A 551 -10.42 -12.20 -22.10
C SER A 551 -9.96 -10.91 -21.42
N ALA A 552 -9.51 -10.97 -20.17
CA ALA A 552 -8.94 -9.85 -19.43
C ALA A 552 -7.71 -9.26 -20.16
N ARG A 553 -6.82 -10.13 -20.65
CA ARG A 553 -5.64 -9.71 -21.41
C ARG A 553 -6.00 -9.03 -22.74
N ARG A 554 -7.02 -9.52 -23.45
CA ARG A 554 -7.53 -8.88 -24.66
C ARG A 554 -8.16 -7.51 -24.36
N ALA A 555 -8.91 -7.40 -23.28
CA ALA A 555 -9.52 -6.15 -22.84
C ALA A 555 -8.45 -5.08 -22.53
N ILE A 556 -7.40 -5.44 -21.79
CA ILE A 556 -6.27 -4.53 -21.49
C ILE A 556 -5.61 -4.04 -22.78
N ARG A 557 -5.41 -4.93 -23.77
CA ARG A 557 -4.83 -4.55 -25.07
C ARG A 557 -5.73 -3.61 -25.87
N GLN A 558 -7.06 -3.76 -25.78
CA GLN A 558 -7.99 -2.83 -26.42
C GLN A 558 -8.03 -1.46 -25.73
N ILE A 559 -7.82 -1.42 -24.42
CA ILE A 559 -7.69 -0.16 -23.67
C ILE A 559 -6.37 0.53 -24.02
N LEU A 560 -5.25 -0.19 -23.98
CA LEU A 560 -3.91 0.32 -24.24
C LEU A 560 -3.54 0.30 -25.74
N GLY A 561 -4.52 0.50 -26.62
CA GLY A 561 -4.43 0.22 -28.06
C GLY A 561 -3.22 0.86 -28.76
N ASP A 562 -3.08 2.18 -28.66
CA ASP A 562 -1.95 2.95 -29.18
C ASP A 562 -1.18 3.57 -28.00
N GLU A 563 -0.09 2.92 -27.62
CA GLU A 563 0.74 3.30 -26.46
C GLU A 563 1.36 4.70 -26.61
N GLU A 564 1.59 5.18 -27.83
CA GLU A 564 2.22 6.49 -28.05
C GLU A 564 1.27 7.65 -27.76
N LYS A 565 -0.02 7.45 -28.02
CA LYS A 565 -1.07 8.45 -27.76
C LYS A 565 -1.60 8.43 -26.33
N TRP A 566 -1.33 7.37 -25.57
CA TRP A 566 -1.86 7.18 -24.23
C TRP A 566 -1.40 8.31 -23.27
N PRO A 567 -2.33 9.10 -22.71
CA PRO A 567 -1.95 10.14 -21.76
C PRO A 567 -1.40 9.52 -20.47
N ARG A 568 -0.08 9.65 -20.28
CA ARG A 568 0.65 9.14 -19.10
C ARG A 568 0.01 9.53 -17.75
N PRO A 569 -0.54 10.75 -17.56
CA PRO A 569 -1.21 11.12 -16.31
C PRO A 569 -2.40 10.22 -15.91
N LEU A 570 -3.09 9.57 -16.86
CA LEU A 570 -4.29 8.76 -16.58
C LEU A 570 -4.05 7.65 -15.57
N ILE A 571 -2.86 7.05 -15.56
CA ILE A 571 -2.48 5.96 -14.64
C ILE A 571 -2.63 6.43 -13.19
N PHE A 572 -2.14 7.64 -12.92
CA PHE A 572 -2.14 8.19 -11.57
C PHE A 572 -3.47 8.85 -11.21
N ILE A 573 -4.21 9.39 -12.19
CA ILE A 573 -5.55 9.93 -11.95
C ILE A 573 -6.52 8.81 -11.56
N GLY A 574 -6.47 7.67 -12.27
CA GLY A 574 -7.25 6.48 -11.91
C GLY A 574 -6.97 6.01 -10.48
N ARG A 575 -5.69 5.98 -10.09
CA ARG A 575 -5.26 5.69 -8.72
C ARG A 575 -5.86 6.67 -7.71
N ASN A 576 -5.73 7.97 -7.93
CA ASN A 576 -6.31 8.98 -7.02
C ASN A 576 -7.81 8.75 -6.85
N LEU A 577 -8.57 8.66 -7.95
CA LEU A 577 -10.01 8.46 -7.92
C LEU A 577 -10.41 7.20 -7.15
N ARG A 578 -9.64 6.11 -7.31
CA ARG A 578 -9.91 4.86 -6.62
C ARG A 578 -9.70 4.96 -5.12
N ILE A 579 -8.62 5.60 -4.67
CA ILE A 579 -8.34 5.76 -3.24
C ILE A 579 -9.35 6.72 -2.60
N VAL A 580 -9.71 7.82 -3.28
CA VAL A 580 -10.77 8.73 -2.80
C VAL A 580 -12.12 8.02 -2.70
N GLN A 581 -12.43 7.14 -3.66
CA GLN A 581 -13.60 6.27 -3.61
C GLN A 581 -13.55 5.32 -2.39
N ALA A 582 -12.43 4.62 -2.18
CA ALA A 582 -12.25 3.70 -1.07
C ALA A 582 -12.38 4.42 0.29
N ASN A 583 -11.80 5.61 0.43
CA ASN A 583 -11.97 6.45 1.63
C ASN A 583 -13.44 6.85 1.87
N ASN A 584 -14.17 7.22 0.81
CA ASN A 584 -15.61 7.52 0.91
C ASN A 584 -16.40 6.29 1.36
N GLN A 585 -16.10 5.13 0.78
CA GLN A 585 -16.72 3.87 1.11
C GLN A 585 -16.46 3.47 2.57
N PHE A 586 -15.19 3.47 2.99
CA PHE A 586 -14.76 3.15 4.35
C PHE A 586 -15.48 3.99 5.41
N LEU A 587 -15.72 5.28 5.14
CA LEU A 587 -16.44 6.16 6.05
C LEU A 587 -17.97 5.99 6.00
N GLY A 588 -18.48 5.03 5.21
CA GLY A 588 -19.90 4.70 5.08
C GLY A 588 -20.62 5.47 3.97
N SER A 589 -19.90 5.85 2.91
CA SER A 589 -20.39 6.65 1.77
C SER A 589 -21.14 7.91 2.21
N PRO A 590 -20.54 8.81 3.03
CA PRO A 590 -21.26 9.97 3.55
C PRO A 590 -21.61 11.04 2.50
N VAL A 591 -20.99 11.01 1.32
CA VAL A 591 -21.22 11.98 0.23
C VAL A 591 -21.45 11.31 -1.13
N ASN A 592 -22.23 11.98 -1.99
CA ASN A 592 -22.35 11.66 -3.41
C ASN A 592 -21.13 12.20 -4.17
N ARG A 593 -20.04 11.43 -4.16
CA ARG A 593 -18.77 11.80 -4.79
C ARG A 593 -18.92 12.07 -6.29
N VAL A 594 -19.68 11.22 -7.00
CA VAL A 594 -19.92 11.35 -8.45
C VAL A 594 -20.49 12.73 -8.79
N LYS A 595 -21.47 13.21 -8.03
CA LYS A 595 -22.04 14.55 -8.22
C LYS A 595 -21.02 15.66 -7.96
N ILE A 596 -20.26 15.58 -6.87
CA ILE A 596 -19.27 16.61 -6.52
C ILE A 596 -18.22 16.71 -7.63
N THR A 597 -17.60 15.58 -8.00
CA THR A 597 -16.59 15.51 -9.06
C THR A 597 -17.13 15.99 -10.40
N GLY A 598 -18.33 15.53 -10.80
CA GLY A 598 -18.98 16.00 -12.03
C GLY A 598 -19.27 17.50 -12.04
N THR A 599 -19.67 18.06 -10.90
CA THR A 599 -19.91 19.51 -10.77
C THR A 599 -18.62 20.31 -10.97
N TRP A 600 -17.50 19.84 -10.45
CA TRP A 600 -16.18 20.44 -10.68
C TRP A 600 -15.75 20.34 -12.16
N ALA A 601 -15.90 19.16 -12.78
CA ALA A 601 -15.61 18.99 -14.20
C ALA A 601 -16.44 19.93 -15.09
N SER A 602 -17.74 20.06 -14.81
CA SER A 602 -18.63 20.97 -15.54
C SER A 602 -18.26 22.44 -15.33
N ARG A 603 -17.87 22.83 -14.12
CA ARG A 603 -17.41 24.21 -13.83
C ARG A 603 -16.12 24.56 -14.55
N ALA A 604 -15.18 23.62 -14.66
CA ALA A 604 -13.93 23.84 -15.39
C ALA A 604 -14.15 24.10 -16.89
N LEU A 605 -15.32 23.72 -17.43
CA LEU A 605 -15.72 23.97 -18.81
C LEU A 605 -16.62 25.20 -18.96
N ALA A 606 -16.92 25.94 -17.89
CA ALA A 606 -17.84 27.08 -17.93
C ALA A 606 -17.25 28.30 -18.68
N GLU A 607 -15.94 28.30 -18.91
CA GLU A 607 -15.22 29.35 -19.64
C GLU A 607 -15.35 29.22 -21.16
N ASP A 608 -15.73 28.03 -21.66
CA ASP A 608 -16.02 27.81 -23.08
C ASP A 608 -17.33 28.52 -23.45
N ARG A 609 -17.26 29.79 -23.84
CA ARG A 609 -18.44 30.57 -24.27
C ARG A 609 -18.79 30.20 -25.71
N PRO A 610 -19.92 29.51 -25.97
CA PRO A 610 -20.31 29.20 -27.34
C PRO A 610 -20.68 30.47 -28.11
N GLU A 611 -20.07 30.65 -29.28
CA GLU A 611 -20.38 31.71 -30.23
C GLU A 611 -21.66 31.36 -31.01
N GLY A 612 -22.62 32.29 -31.06
CA GLY A 612 -23.90 32.12 -31.78
C GLY A 612 -25.08 31.59 -30.94
N VAL A 613 -26.30 31.97 -31.34
CA VAL A 613 -27.55 31.67 -30.60
C VAL A 613 -27.86 30.17 -30.57
N ALA A 614 -27.68 29.47 -31.69
CA ALA A 614 -27.92 28.04 -31.76
C ALA A 614 -26.94 27.21 -30.90
N ALA A 615 -25.68 27.65 -30.80
CA ALA A 615 -24.68 27.01 -29.94
C ALA A 615 -24.98 27.28 -28.46
N ARG A 616 -25.45 28.48 -28.11
CA ARG A 616 -25.93 28.81 -26.75
C ARG A 616 -27.14 27.97 -26.32
N LEU A 617 -28.12 27.79 -27.21
CA LEU A 617 -29.29 26.95 -26.93
C LEU A 617 -28.90 25.47 -26.75
N ARG A 618 -28.04 24.94 -27.62
CA ARG A 618 -27.50 23.58 -27.45
C ARG A 618 -26.72 23.42 -26.15
N GLY A 619 -25.89 24.41 -25.79
CA GLY A 619 -25.14 24.43 -24.53
C GLY A 619 -26.06 24.48 -23.30
N ALA A 620 -27.12 25.28 -23.35
CA ALA A 620 -28.12 25.37 -22.29
C ALA A 620 -28.89 24.05 -22.11
N TRP A 621 -29.28 23.40 -23.22
CA TRP A 621 -29.91 22.09 -23.19
C TRP A 621 -28.98 21.03 -22.60
N ALA A 622 -27.72 20.97 -23.06
CA ALA A 622 -26.72 20.05 -22.54
C ALA A 622 -26.47 20.26 -21.03
N HIS A 623 -26.48 21.52 -20.57
CA HIS A 623 -26.38 21.84 -19.14
C HIS A 623 -27.62 21.40 -18.35
N LEU A 624 -28.81 21.51 -18.93
CA LEU A 624 -30.06 21.04 -18.32
C LEU A 624 -30.06 19.51 -18.20
N VAL A 625 -29.67 18.80 -19.27
CA VAL A 625 -29.48 17.34 -19.25
C VAL A 625 -28.46 16.95 -18.18
N PHE A 626 -27.33 17.63 -18.12
CA PHE A 626 -26.31 17.40 -17.09
C PHE A 626 -26.88 17.57 -15.67
N ARG A 627 -27.66 18.62 -15.41
CA ARG A 627 -28.32 18.81 -14.12
C ARG A 627 -29.34 17.71 -13.81
N ALA A 628 -30.10 17.26 -14.79
CA ALA A 628 -31.06 16.17 -14.63
C ALA A 628 -30.34 14.84 -14.28
N VAL A 629 -29.22 14.54 -14.95
CA VAL A 629 -28.37 13.38 -14.60
C VAL A 629 -27.86 13.49 -13.18
N LEU A 630 -27.29 14.64 -12.79
CA LEU A 630 -26.79 14.84 -11.43
C LEU A 630 -27.89 14.67 -10.39
N PHE A 631 -29.10 15.15 -10.67
CA PHE A 631 -30.26 14.92 -9.81
C PHE A 631 -30.60 13.43 -9.70
N GLY A 632 -30.55 12.68 -10.80
CA GLY A 632 -30.70 11.22 -10.77
C GLY A 632 -29.66 10.53 -9.86
N THR A 633 -28.41 11.00 -9.86
CA THR A 633 -27.39 10.46 -8.94
C THR A 633 -27.70 10.76 -7.47
N ASP A 634 -28.33 11.89 -7.17
CA ASP A 634 -28.77 12.20 -5.80
C ASP A 634 -29.92 11.31 -5.36
N LEU A 635 -30.89 11.04 -6.24
CA LEU A 635 -31.98 10.12 -5.95
C LEU A 635 -31.43 8.73 -5.62
N PHE A 636 -30.47 8.25 -6.41
CA PHE A 636 -29.80 6.98 -6.14
C PHE A 636 -29.02 7.03 -4.82
N PHE A 637 -28.26 8.09 -4.56
CA PHE A 637 -27.56 8.28 -3.29
C PHE A 637 -28.51 8.23 -2.09
N TRP A 638 -29.63 8.96 -2.13
CA TRP A 638 -30.62 8.96 -1.06
C TRP A 638 -31.33 7.62 -0.91
N PHE A 639 -31.63 6.93 -2.01
CA PHE A 639 -32.16 5.57 -1.99
C PHE A 639 -31.21 4.62 -1.25
N THR A 640 -29.92 4.62 -1.58
CA THR A 640 -28.93 3.80 -0.87
C THR A 640 -28.78 4.21 0.60
N LYS A 641 -28.90 5.51 0.92
CA LYS A 641 -28.90 5.98 2.32
C LYS A 641 -30.09 5.49 3.12
N VAL A 642 -31.29 5.48 2.53
CA VAL A 642 -32.48 4.90 3.16
C VAL A 642 -32.28 3.40 3.39
N ARG A 643 -31.75 2.66 2.40
CA ARG A 643 -31.43 1.23 2.58
C ARG A 643 -30.40 0.99 3.69
N GLN A 644 -29.34 1.79 3.73
CA GLN A 644 -28.31 1.72 4.77
C GLN A 644 -28.90 1.98 6.16
N PHE A 645 -29.78 2.98 6.29
CA PHE A 645 -30.50 3.27 7.53
C PHE A 645 -31.40 2.11 7.97
N LEU A 646 -32.12 1.49 7.02
CA LEU A 646 -32.95 0.31 7.25
C LEU A 646 -32.14 -1.00 7.41
N ARG A 647 -30.80 -0.94 7.35
CA ARG A 647 -29.89 -2.11 7.39
C ARG A 647 -30.15 -3.14 6.27
N LEU A 648 -30.67 -2.69 5.13
CA LEU A 648 -30.99 -3.51 3.95
C LEU A 648 -29.88 -3.51 2.87
N GLY A 649 -28.68 -3.05 3.22
CA GLY A 649 -27.53 -2.97 2.31
C GLY A 649 -26.46 -1.97 2.75
N GLY A 650 -25.44 -1.82 1.91
CA GLY A 650 -24.38 -0.81 2.05
C GLY A 650 -24.80 0.57 1.54
N GLY A 651 -23.84 1.48 1.47
CA GLY A 651 -23.98 2.79 0.85
C GLY A 651 -23.80 2.75 -0.68
N MET A 652 -23.90 3.92 -1.30
CA MET A 652 -23.74 4.10 -2.75
C MET A 652 -22.43 3.49 -3.30
N GLU A 653 -21.30 3.67 -2.62
CA GLU A 653 -20.02 3.13 -3.09
C GLU A 653 -19.98 1.60 -3.00
N ASP A 654 -20.64 1.00 -2.00
CA ASP A 654 -20.77 -0.46 -1.88
C ASP A 654 -21.60 -1.04 -3.04
N GLU A 655 -22.69 -0.36 -3.43
CA GLU A 655 -23.48 -0.77 -4.60
C GLU A 655 -22.70 -0.63 -5.91
N ILE A 656 -21.91 0.45 -6.05
CA ILE A 656 -21.00 0.62 -7.19
C ILE A 656 -19.97 -0.51 -7.21
N GLU A 657 -19.36 -0.84 -6.07
CA GLU A 657 -18.39 -1.92 -5.99
C GLU A 657 -18.99 -3.30 -6.27
N LEU A 658 -20.22 -3.57 -5.82
CA LEU A 658 -20.93 -4.80 -6.18
C LEU A 658 -21.14 -4.90 -7.70
N GLN A 659 -21.51 -3.80 -8.35
CA GLN A 659 -21.60 -3.74 -9.81
C GLN A 659 -20.23 -3.94 -10.46
N MET A 660 -19.16 -3.39 -9.88
CA MET A 660 -17.79 -3.64 -10.34
C MET A 660 -17.45 -5.11 -10.33
N ARG A 661 -17.74 -5.82 -9.23
CA ARG A 661 -17.44 -7.25 -9.11
C ARG A 661 -18.17 -8.05 -10.18
N GLY A 662 -19.39 -7.66 -10.54
CA GLY A 662 -20.12 -8.24 -11.68
C GLY A 662 -19.38 -8.05 -13.00
N VAL A 663 -19.02 -6.80 -13.35
CA VAL A 663 -18.29 -6.50 -14.59
C VAL A 663 -16.92 -7.16 -14.64
N ALA A 664 -16.19 -7.10 -13.52
CA ALA A 664 -14.86 -7.70 -13.43
C ALA A 664 -14.96 -9.23 -13.62
N LYS A 665 -15.94 -9.88 -12.98
CA LYS A 665 -16.21 -11.30 -13.17
C LYS A 665 -16.54 -11.62 -14.62
N ASP A 666 -17.36 -10.80 -15.28
CA ASP A 666 -17.66 -10.96 -16.70
C ASP A 666 -16.38 -10.80 -17.56
N MET A 667 -15.50 -9.87 -17.21
CA MET A 667 -14.20 -9.65 -17.86
C MET A 667 -13.10 -10.64 -17.44
N GLY A 668 -13.42 -11.63 -16.62
CA GLY A 668 -12.46 -12.64 -16.20
C GLY A 668 -11.54 -12.27 -15.02
N VAL A 669 -11.86 -11.20 -14.29
CA VAL A 669 -11.11 -10.68 -13.15
C VAL A 669 -11.94 -10.85 -11.87
N GLU A 670 -11.47 -11.67 -10.94
CA GLU A 670 -12.06 -11.70 -9.59
C GLU A 670 -11.48 -10.56 -8.74
N LEU A 671 -12.33 -9.62 -8.33
CA LEU A 671 -11.98 -8.61 -7.34
C LEU A 671 -12.27 -9.18 -5.94
N GLY A 672 -11.21 -9.48 -5.19
CA GLY A 672 -11.27 -9.87 -3.79
C GLY A 672 -11.91 -8.81 -2.88
N SER A 673 -12.52 -9.27 -1.78
CA SER A 673 -13.29 -8.43 -0.84
C SER A 673 -12.47 -7.45 -0.01
N ASN A 674 -11.16 -7.68 0.12
CA ASN A 674 -10.27 -6.94 1.04
C ASN A 674 -9.26 -6.04 0.30
N ILE A 675 -9.44 -5.83 -1.00
CA ILE A 675 -8.57 -4.95 -1.81
C ILE A 675 -8.77 -3.47 -1.42
N PHE A 676 -9.86 -3.16 -0.73
CA PHE A 676 -10.33 -1.82 -0.45
C PHE A 676 -10.19 -1.44 1.04
N GLU A 677 -9.57 -2.31 1.84
CA GLU A 677 -9.15 -2.06 3.21
C GLU A 677 -7.64 -1.74 3.21
N GLY A 678 -7.30 -0.49 2.89
CA GLY A 678 -5.93 0.02 2.84
C GLY A 678 -5.90 1.42 2.27
#